data_AF-A0A840YIT2-F1
#
_entry.id   AF-A0A840YIT2-F1
#
_cell.length_a   1.000
_cell.length_b   1.000
_cell.length_c   1.000
_cell.angle_alpha   90.00
_cell.angle_beta   90.00
_cell.angle_gamma   90.00
#
_symmetry.space_group_name_H-M   'P 1'
#
loop_
_entity.id
_entity.type
_entity.pdbx_description
1 polymer ?
#
loop_
_entity_poly.entity_id
_entity_poly.type
_entity_poly.pdbx_seq_one_letter_code
_entity_poly.pdbx_strand_id
1 'polypeptide(L)'
;MCEATETVTILRTIPTPKGAHRWATKRWTWDADPIGWRNVSYDAGAVFTVQERSVACLADFAGLLETLRRDPCAFIVRGELLPEVRDLAAANPRHPFRRAKNVGRKGQPPTLAEVPRRWLMIDVDSYPLRSSDDLFADPESAIEAAIRDLLPEPFHDAACWWQLSASAGFVAGVLKVHLFFWLAEPTGNEELRHYLHVHAPAVDRAPYNAAQPHYIADPIVEGRHDPLPRRTGWIKGREDAVTLPTLDLETLRAAVKERKQRARTGAGLDPSAERTVTGVLALLGDAEGFEGWHEPIRRATLLYACQTPPQSRDDEAMKGACRDAIAAAAAREPGKHATADLARLSSDAYLDRLIDGAYAWLKLNRQEMPEVVAPRHAAPAYDADTARTRLRAQMRAFLDSAGAWHAAERDRRGEPRRVGFAVDVGGGKSRAARELIAEWCATQKAAGLPHRVLWLNPTTALSEAAERGLVAELARYGLTCAVHRGRERKDPLRAGDTMCVNLEMTQLARAAGESVGTAICGVRGEGGAVCPFREECGYYRQTAAVAAADVVIAAHETAFLALPGRIAEDLALTVFDEAFWQDGLTMGRAICVAGLAHNATLYPVYRRLPSGRQVRDPEGTDDLRALRARLEQALATAPAGYLRRETLEKAGLTAEDCVRARQLEGARRREGLMRPDMSGADRRKAVEGAGVNAQLSCYASLWTVLADLLAGTAEATGRAELAHRQDSAGNSHWSICLNLLSPLSDAILAAPVMALDATLPPDLVRPYLPRLEAAEAVRIKAPHMQVRQMRGGWGKRTLLPSGARIVRDAAGVLTVSLPRVLAELRDFVLGQTRGERSLVVTYEAAEAAFVGLPGVETAHFNAVAGLDDWSDVRHLFVVGRPRPQSDHVRLIAAALTGDPVEVAESHREPRGVRLSNGGIGMVEVRAYPNELVEMISTAITDAEVVQAIGRARGINRTADNPVFVWILADVATPLLLDELLDWRDLTPSAVERMACRGVVLASATDAAAVFPDLFGTSKAADHALRRAEVSGGDFLPNPLRKILLGARGRNRPVEFNYRPSGRGQQTRRGWARPEMSLEEVREWLEAKLGKLAVFAPNGPEPHSPTPASKPPAALEICASGDGAAEVSWPVSLALSDAFIAIRLNKGAILLQALQAPPEAAPLWQAIPPTALQPNLTELARQGGGADG
;
A
#
# COMPACT_ATOMS: atom_id res chain seq x y z
N MET A 1 11.70 -47.89 46.62
CA MET A 1 11.77 -46.53 47.20
C MET A 1 10.39 -45.91 47.08
N CYS A 2 10.02 -44.88 47.84
CA CYS A 2 8.69 -44.26 47.68
C CYS A 2 8.58 -43.63 46.28
N GLU A 3 7.63 -44.13 45.48
CA GLU A 3 7.34 -43.60 44.16
C GLU A 3 6.72 -42.20 44.32
N ALA A 4 7.42 -41.19 43.81
CA ALA A 4 7.02 -39.80 43.95
C ALA A 4 5.84 -39.49 43.02
N THR A 5 4.62 -39.53 43.56
CA THR A 5 3.39 -39.25 42.81
C THR A 5 3.34 -37.79 42.36
N GLU A 6 2.99 -37.62 41.08
CA GLU A 6 2.85 -36.32 40.42
C GLU A 6 1.37 -35.90 40.41
N THR A 7 1.09 -34.59 40.35
CA THR A 7 -0.27 -34.06 40.29
C THR A 7 -0.59 -33.45 38.93
N VAL A 8 -1.72 -33.86 38.35
CA VAL A 8 -2.31 -33.29 37.13
C VAL A 8 -3.46 -32.38 37.53
N THR A 9 -3.36 -31.10 37.18
CA THR A 9 -4.41 -30.10 37.43
C THR A 9 -5.31 -30.00 36.20
N ILE A 10 -6.58 -30.34 36.38
CA ILE A 10 -7.63 -30.45 35.37
C ILE A 10 -8.56 -29.26 35.51
N LEU A 11 -8.87 -28.62 34.40
CA LEU A 11 -9.80 -27.50 34.31
C LEU A 11 -10.99 -27.87 33.43
N ARG A 12 -12.20 -27.45 33.84
CA ARG A 12 -13.44 -27.65 33.06
C ARG A 12 -14.14 -26.34 32.78
N THR A 13 -14.61 -26.18 31.55
CA THR A 13 -15.37 -25.00 31.12
C THR A 13 -16.65 -24.81 31.94
N ILE A 14 -17.05 -23.55 32.13
CA ILE A 14 -18.34 -23.20 32.73
C ILE A 14 -19.24 -22.62 31.62
N PRO A 15 -20.53 -23.03 31.55
CA PRO A 15 -21.49 -22.45 30.61
C PRO A 15 -21.57 -20.92 30.69
N THR A 16 -22.05 -20.31 29.61
CA THR A 16 -22.35 -18.87 29.60
C THR A 16 -23.45 -18.52 30.62
N PRO A 17 -23.60 -17.25 31.04
CA PRO A 17 -24.73 -16.81 31.87
C PRO A 17 -26.12 -17.06 31.26
N LYS A 18 -26.22 -17.40 29.97
CA LYS A 18 -27.45 -17.81 29.27
C LYS A 18 -27.59 -19.34 29.14
N GLY A 19 -26.80 -20.12 29.88
CA GLY A 19 -26.84 -21.60 29.87
C GLY A 19 -26.11 -22.27 28.71
N ALA A 20 -25.76 -21.55 27.63
CA ALA A 20 -25.08 -22.15 26.47
C ALA A 20 -23.69 -22.72 26.85
N HIS A 21 -23.40 -23.93 26.34
CA HIS A 21 -22.16 -24.66 26.60
C HIS A 21 -20.92 -23.94 26.06
N ARG A 22 -19.79 -24.14 26.74
CA ARG A 22 -18.44 -23.75 26.34
C ARG A 22 -17.60 -25.01 26.15
N TRP A 23 -16.81 -25.09 25.10
CA TRP A 23 -16.08 -26.32 24.72
C TRP A 23 -14.57 -26.10 24.70
N ALA A 24 -13.84 -27.06 25.28
CA ALA A 24 -12.39 -27.14 25.30
C ALA A 24 -11.81 -27.93 24.10
N THR A 25 -12.65 -28.21 23.09
CA THR A 25 -12.31 -28.89 21.84
C THR A 25 -12.82 -28.09 20.65
N LYS A 26 -12.36 -28.44 19.44
CA LYS A 26 -12.93 -27.93 18.20
C LYS A 26 -14.17 -28.75 17.81
N ARG A 27 -15.05 -28.11 17.05
CA ARG A 27 -16.20 -28.76 16.42
C ARG A 27 -16.01 -28.77 14.90
N TRP A 28 -16.40 -29.86 14.28
CA TRP A 28 -16.42 -30.05 12.84
C TRP A 28 -17.82 -30.42 12.39
N THR A 29 -18.46 -29.51 11.65
CA THR A 29 -19.78 -29.76 11.07
C THR A 29 -19.58 -30.04 9.58
N TRP A 30 -20.11 -31.15 9.08
CA TRP A 30 -20.11 -31.43 7.64
C TRP A 30 -21.09 -30.48 6.95
N ASP A 31 -20.59 -29.70 5.98
CA ASP A 31 -21.39 -28.83 5.13
C ASP A 31 -21.60 -29.49 3.76
N ALA A 32 -22.77 -29.24 3.17
CA ALA A 32 -23.16 -29.82 1.89
C ALA A 32 -22.87 -28.89 0.70
N ASP A 33 -22.80 -27.58 0.94
CA ASP A 33 -22.52 -26.57 -0.08
C ASP A 33 -21.74 -25.38 0.53
N PRO A 34 -20.41 -25.27 0.33
CA PRO A 34 -19.56 -26.20 -0.41
C PRO A 34 -19.36 -27.54 0.34
N ILE A 35 -19.21 -28.63 -0.41
CA ILE A 35 -19.00 -29.98 0.12
C ILE A 35 -17.69 -30.03 0.93
N GLY A 36 -17.77 -30.13 2.26
CA GLY A 36 -16.57 -30.21 3.10
C GLY A 36 -16.79 -30.11 4.61
N TRP A 37 -15.69 -30.02 5.35
CA TRP A 37 -15.68 -29.92 6.81
C TRP A 37 -15.54 -28.47 7.27
N ARG A 38 -16.59 -27.93 7.89
CA ARG A 38 -16.57 -26.59 8.49
C ARG A 38 -16.05 -26.64 9.93
N ASN A 39 -14.99 -25.87 10.21
CA ASN A 39 -14.45 -25.75 11.58
C ASN A 39 -15.21 -24.70 12.41
N VAL A 40 -15.47 -25.02 13.67
CA VAL A 40 -15.69 -24.04 14.74
C VAL A 40 -14.63 -24.28 15.81
N SER A 41 -13.84 -23.24 16.11
CA SER A 41 -12.78 -23.32 17.11
C SER A 41 -13.32 -23.37 18.55
N TYR A 42 -12.45 -23.74 19.49
CA TYR A 42 -12.79 -23.85 20.91
C TYR A 42 -13.28 -22.52 21.50
N ASP A 43 -14.24 -22.59 22.43
CA ASP A 43 -14.59 -21.49 23.33
C ASP A 43 -14.51 -22.00 24.77
N ALA A 44 -13.30 -22.03 25.31
CA ALA A 44 -13.06 -22.42 26.69
C ALA A 44 -13.40 -21.31 27.70
N GLY A 45 -13.51 -20.05 27.26
CA GLY A 45 -13.63 -18.90 28.17
C GLY A 45 -12.38 -18.64 29.03
N ALA A 46 -12.58 -18.05 30.21
CA ALA A 46 -11.50 -17.62 31.12
C ALA A 46 -11.71 -18.06 32.59
N VAL A 47 -12.81 -18.76 32.87
CA VAL A 47 -13.25 -19.15 34.22
C VAL A 47 -13.75 -20.60 34.17
N PHE A 48 -13.31 -21.41 35.13
CA PHE A 48 -13.33 -22.86 35.09
C PHE A 48 -13.64 -23.44 36.47
N THR A 49 -14.18 -24.66 36.53
CA THR A 49 -14.04 -25.48 37.76
C THR A 49 -12.71 -26.23 37.72
N VAL A 50 -12.16 -26.55 38.90
CA VAL A 50 -10.83 -27.13 39.06
C VAL A 50 -10.89 -28.50 39.72
N GLN A 51 -9.97 -29.38 39.36
CA GLN A 51 -9.82 -30.70 39.97
C GLN A 51 -8.38 -31.18 39.85
N GLU A 52 -7.85 -31.85 40.88
CA GLU A 52 -6.52 -32.46 40.83
C GLU A 52 -6.61 -33.99 40.84
N ARG A 53 -5.64 -34.64 40.22
CA ARG A 53 -5.47 -36.11 40.17
C ARG A 53 -4.01 -36.47 40.32
N SER A 54 -3.71 -37.48 41.13
CA SER A 54 -2.36 -38.03 41.27
C SER A 54 -2.11 -39.14 40.26
N VAL A 55 -0.89 -39.20 39.74
CA VAL A 55 -0.40 -40.21 38.78
C VAL A 55 1.06 -40.56 39.12
N ALA A 56 1.46 -41.83 39.06
CA ALA A 56 2.81 -42.27 39.41
C ALA A 56 3.73 -42.44 38.18
N CYS A 57 3.17 -42.70 37.00
CA CYS A 57 3.92 -42.99 35.77
C CYS A 57 3.17 -42.55 34.50
N LEU A 58 3.79 -42.78 33.33
CA LEU A 58 3.17 -42.48 32.03
C LEU A 58 1.88 -43.25 31.78
N ALA A 59 1.78 -44.50 32.27
CA ALA A 59 0.59 -45.34 32.09
C ALA A 59 -0.63 -44.82 32.87
N ASP A 60 -0.44 -44.39 34.12
CA ASP A 60 -1.47 -43.72 34.92
C ASP A 60 -1.94 -42.43 34.24
N PHE A 61 -0.98 -41.65 33.74
CA PHE A 61 -1.28 -40.39 33.07
C PHE A 61 -2.04 -40.62 31.75
N ALA A 62 -1.62 -41.58 30.93
CA ALA A 62 -2.35 -42.01 29.73
C ALA A 62 -3.77 -42.50 30.07
N GLY A 63 -3.96 -43.28 31.14
CA GLY A 63 -5.29 -43.71 31.60
C GLY A 63 -6.20 -42.55 32.04
N LEU A 64 -5.61 -41.51 32.65
CA LEU A 64 -6.32 -40.27 32.97
C LEU A 64 -6.68 -39.49 31.68
N LEU A 65 -5.77 -39.39 30.72
CA LEU A 65 -6.01 -38.73 29.43
C LEU A 65 -7.08 -39.45 28.60
N GLU A 66 -7.08 -40.79 28.56
CA GLU A 66 -8.11 -41.63 27.94
C GLU A 66 -9.51 -41.45 28.54
N THR A 67 -9.58 -41.04 29.81
CA THR A 67 -10.82 -40.65 30.47
C THR A 67 -11.23 -39.21 30.11
N LEU A 68 -10.30 -38.26 30.25
CA LEU A 68 -10.56 -36.83 30.09
C LEU A 68 -10.87 -36.41 28.65
N ARG A 69 -10.28 -37.07 27.65
CA ARG A 69 -10.52 -36.77 26.23
C ARG A 69 -11.99 -36.85 25.78
N ARG A 70 -12.79 -37.65 26.51
CA ARG A 70 -14.22 -37.89 26.25
C ARG A 70 -15.12 -36.81 26.87
N ASP A 71 -14.54 -35.89 27.63
CA ASP A 71 -15.20 -34.75 28.25
C ASP A 71 -14.85 -33.48 27.44
N PRO A 72 -15.70 -33.05 26.49
CA PRO A 72 -15.43 -31.90 25.61
C PRO A 72 -15.40 -30.55 26.36
N CYS A 73 -15.62 -30.54 27.67
CA CYS A 73 -15.44 -29.39 28.55
C CYS A 73 -14.08 -29.40 29.26
N ALA A 74 -13.33 -30.51 29.25
CA ALA A 74 -12.10 -30.68 30.03
C ALA A 74 -10.81 -30.39 29.24
N PHE A 75 -9.80 -29.91 29.96
CA PHE A 75 -8.41 -29.79 29.52
C PHE A 75 -7.49 -29.78 30.75
N ILE A 76 -6.18 -29.91 30.55
CA ILE A 76 -5.20 -29.88 31.66
C ILE A 76 -4.27 -28.67 31.58
N VAL A 77 -3.59 -28.38 32.68
CA VAL A 77 -2.54 -27.34 32.78
C VAL A 77 -1.35 -27.88 33.57
N ARG A 78 -0.14 -27.32 33.34
CA ARG A 78 1.06 -27.73 34.09
C ARG A 78 1.17 -27.13 35.49
N GLY A 79 0.48 -26.01 35.76
CA GLY A 79 0.53 -25.36 37.06
C GLY A 79 -0.12 -26.20 38.18
N GLU A 80 0.24 -25.92 39.43
CA GLU A 80 -0.43 -26.48 40.61
C GLU A 80 -1.51 -25.52 41.12
N LEU A 81 -2.59 -26.02 41.72
CA LEU A 81 -3.51 -25.14 42.46
C LEU A 81 -2.82 -24.57 43.70
N LEU A 82 -3.01 -23.26 43.93
CA LEU A 82 -2.58 -22.62 45.19
C LEU A 82 -3.40 -23.16 46.38
N PRO A 83 -2.85 -23.18 47.62
CA PRO A 83 -3.52 -23.79 48.78
C PRO A 83 -4.95 -23.28 49.00
N GLU A 84 -5.16 -21.96 48.90
CA GLU A 84 -6.47 -21.33 49.12
C GLU A 84 -7.48 -21.70 48.03
N VAL A 85 -6.99 -22.02 46.82
CA VAL A 85 -7.80 -22.52 45.70
C VAL A 85 -8.14 -24.00 45.89
N ARG A 86 -7.19 -24.81 46.40
CA ARG A 86 -7.39 -26.22 46.73
C ARG A 86 -8.44 -26.38 47.84
N ASP A 87 -8.34 -25.59 48.90
CA ASP A 87 -9.31 -25.58 50.02
C ASP A 87 -10.71 -25.16 49.54
N LEU A 88 -10.80 -24.08 48.76
CA LEU A 88 -12.10 -23.60 48.25
C LEU A 88 -12.71 -24.56 47.21
N ALA A 89 -11.90 -25.27 46.43
CA ALA A 89 -12.36 -26.30 45.50
C ALA A 89 -12.84 -27.57 46.21
N ALA A 90 -12.21 -27.94 47.33
CA ALA A 90 -12.68 -29.03 48.19
C ALA A 90 -14.01 -28.68 48.86
N ALA A 91 -14.15 -27.45 49.37
CA ALA A 91 -15.39 -26.95 49.97
C ALA A 91 -16.53 -26.75 48.94
N ASN A 92 -16.20 -26.37 47.70
CA ASN A 92 -17.17 -26.20 46.62
C ASN A 92 -16.58 -26.60 45.24
N PRO A 93 -16.76 -27.86 44.81
CA PRO A 93 -16.28 -28.36 43.51
C PRO A 93 -16.92 -27.68 42.28
N ARG A 94 -17.94 -26.83 42.46
CA ARG A 94 -18.56 -26.02 41.40
C ARG A 94 -18.13 -24.54 41.45
N HIS A 95 -17.20 -24.17 42.33
CA HIS A 95 -16.75 -22.79 42.45
C HIS A 95 -16.04 -22.30 41.16
N PRO A 96 -16.36 -21.11 40.65
CA PRO A 96 -15.76 -20.55 39.44
C PRO A 96 -14.38 -19.93 39.69
N PHE A 97 -13.31 -20.55 39.19
CA PHE A 97 -11.93 -20.06 39.29
C PHE A 97 -11.43 -19.48 37.96
N ARG A 98 -10.82 -18.30 37.99
CA ARG A 98 -10.12 -17.72 36.83
C ARG A 98 -8.85 -18.52 36.53
N ARG A 99 -8.57 -18.89 35.28
CA ARG A 99 -7.26 -19.48 34.89
C ARG A 99 -6.19 -18.40 34.86
N ALA A 100 -5.34 -18.32 35.88
CA ALA A 100 -4.28 -17.30 35.95
C ALA A 100 -3.11 -17.67 36.87
N LYS A 101 -1.88 -17.47 36.40
CA LYS A 101 -0.67 -17.55 37.24
C LYS A 101 -0.14 -16.21 37.77
N ASN A 102 -0.73 -15.10 37.32
CA ASN A 102 -0.35 -13.75 37.72
C ASN A 102 -1.56 -13.01 38.32
N VAL A 103 -1.29 -12.12 39.28
CA VAL A 103 -2.26 -11.16 39.82
C VAL A 103 -2.98 -10.42 38.68
N GLY A 104 -4.29 -10.30 38.77
CA GLY A 104 -5.12 -9.60 37.77
C GLY A 104 -4.93 -8.09 37.81
N ARG A 105 -5.24 -7.40 36.70
CA ARG A 105 -5.19 -5.92 36.60
C ARG A 105 -6.08 -5.18 37.62
N LYS A 106 -6.99 -5.88 38.32
CA LYS A 106 -7.83 -5.35 39.41
C LYS A 106 -7.50 -6.01 40.76
N GLY A 107 -6.25 -6.45 40.96
CA GLY A 107 -5.76 -7.01 42.23
C GLY A 107 -6.21 -8.44 42.55
N GLN A 108 -6.95 -9.13 41.66
CA GLN A 108 -7.37 -10.52 41.92
C GLN A 108 -6.14 -11.44 42.04
N PRO A 109 -6.08 -12.35 43.03
CA PRO A 109 -4.95 -13.27 43.17
C PRO A 109 -4.79 -14.19 41.94
N PRO A 110 -3.60 -14.77 41.74
CA PRO A 110 -3.43 -15.94 40.89
C PRO A 110 -4.21 -17.14 41.44
N THR A 111 -4.31 -18.20 40.64
CA THR A 111 -4.90 -19.49 41.00
C THR A 111 -3.98 -20.67 40.74
N LEU A 112 -2.93 -20.48 39.92
CA LEU A 112 -2.00 -21.50 39.47
C LEU A 112 -0.55 -21.09 39.75
N ALA A 113 0.23 -21.97 40.39
CA ALA A 113 1.67 -21.80 40.60
C ALA A 113 2.50 -22.39 39.44
N GLU A 114 3.70 -21.87 39.20
CA GLU A 114 4.71 -22.53 38.37
C GLU A 114 5.45 -23.57 39.21
N VAL A 115 5.45 -24.83 38.75
CA VAL A 115 6.08 -25.96 39.43
C VAL A 115 6.76 -26.88 38.40
N PRO A 116 7.88 -27.55 38.72
CA PRO A 116 8.40 -28.66 37.94
C PRO A 116 7.37 -29.80 37.83
N ARG A 117 7.33 -30.49 36.68
CA ARG A 117 6.46 -31.67 36.48
C ARG A 117 7.23 -32.82 35.84
N ARG A 118 6.90 -34.05 36.22
CA ARG A 118 7.43 -35.30 35.64
C ARG A 118 6.80 -35.67 34.29
N TRP A 119 5.57 -35.26 34.00
CA TRP A 119 5.01 -35.43 32.65
C TRP A 119 5.38 -34.24 31.75
N LEU A 120 5.35 -34.41 30.42
CA LEU A 120 5.27 -33.31 29.45
C LEU A 120 4.38 -33.66 28.25
N MET A 121 3.97 -32.63 27.51
CA MET A 121 3.32 -32.72 26.20
C MET A 121 4.17 -31.95 25.19
N ILE A 122 4.44 -32.55 24.04
CA ILE A 122 4.97 -31.92 22.82
C ILE A 122 3.76 -31.71 21.90
N ASP A 123 3.63 -30.53 21.28
CA ASP A 123 2.59 -30.23 20.30
C ASP A 123 3.19 -30.18 18.89
N VAL A 124 2.73 -31.06 18.00
CA VAL A 124 3.18 -31.17 16.60
C VAL A 124 1.99 -30.89 15.70
N ASP A 125 1.88 -29.65 15.20
CA ASP A 125 0.69 -29.18 14.49
C ASP A 125 0.87 -29.03 12.95
N SER A 126 2.07 -29.23 12.40
CA SER A 126 2.34 -29.04 10.94
C SER A 126 3.42 -29.96 10.37
N TYR A 127 3.57 -31.19 10.88
CA TYR A 127 4.52 -32.15 10.32
C TYR A 127 3.95 -32.77 9.01
N PRO A 128 4.66 -32.73 7.88
CA PRO A 128 4.13 -33.21 6.60
C PRO A 128 4.07 -34.74 6.53
N LEU A 129 2.94 -35.28 6.09
CA LEU A 129 2.77 -36.71 5.83
C LEU A 129 3.40 -37.08 4.48
N ARG A 130 4.04 -38.26 4.43
CA ARG A 130 4.52 -38.88 3.19
C ARG A 130 3.33 -39.55 2.49
N SER A 131 3.47 -39.88 1.21
CA SER A 131 2.47 -40.63 0.44
C SER A 131 2.24 -42.06 0.95
N SER A 132 3.13 -42.57 1.80
CA SER A 132 3.06 -43.85 2.52
C SER A 132 2.34 -43.80 3.87
N ASP A 133 2.14 -42.61 4.44
CA ASP A 133 1.80 -42.45 5.85
C ASP A 133 0.28 -42.45 6.05
N ASP A 134 -0.28 -43.54 6.57
CA ASP A 134 -1.73 -43.70 6.75
C ASP A 134 -2.18 -43.51 8.21
N LEU A 135 -2.70 -42.32 8.54
CA LEU A 135 -3.26 -42.05 9.87
C LEU A 135 -4.54 -42.84 10.20
N PHE A 136 -5.17 -43.50 9.23
CA PHE A 136 -6.37 -44.32 9.45
C PHE A 136 -5.99 -45.69 10.04
N ALA A 137 -5.04 -46.40 9.41
CA ALA A 137 -4.59 -47.72 9.86
C ALA A 137 -3.33 -47.67 10.75
N ASP A 138 -2.27 -46.98 10.32
CA ASP A 138 -0.93 -46.95 10.92
C ASP A 138 -0.44 -45.51 11.21
N PRO A 139 -1.10 -44.78 12.14
CA PRO A 139 -0.60 -43.50 12.64
C PRO A 139 0.73 -43.63 13.39
N GLU A 140 1.07 -44.79 13.96
CA GLU A 140 2.34 -45.03 14.64
C GLU A 140 3.55 -44.74 13.74
N SER A 141 3.60 -45.28 12.52
CA SER A 141 4.72 -45.04 11.59
C SER A 141 4.96 -43.55 11.29
N ALA A 142 3.89 -42.76 11.17
CA ALA A 142 3.99 -41.31 10.97
C ALA A 142 4.48 -40.58 12.23
N ILE A 143 4.10 -41.07 13.41
CA ILE A 143 4.44 -40.50 14.71
C ILE A 143 5.88 -40.82 15.12
N GLU A 144 6.36 -42.05 14.92
CA GLU A 144 7.77 -42.42 15.15
C GLU A 144 8.70 -41.60 14.25
N ALA A 145 8.29 -41.40 12.99
CA ALA A 145 8.98 -40.51 12.08
C ALA A 145 9.05 -39.07 12.60
N ALA A 146 7.92 -38.51 13.05
CA ALA A 146 7.90 -37.15 13.63
C ALA A 146 8.72 -37.02 14.92
N ILE A 147 8.77 -38.06 15.77
CA ILE A 147 9.65 -38.08 16.95
C ILE A 147 11.12 -37.99 16.53
N ARG A 148 11.55 -38.86 15.59
CA ARG A 148 12.95 -38.92 15.13
C ARG A 148 13.38 -37.69 14.31
N ASP A 149 12.46 -37.09 13.56
CA ASP A 149 12.75 -35.94 12.69
C ASP A 149 12.59 -34.57 13.42
N LEU A 150 11.92 -34.49 14.59
CA LEU A 150 11.66 -33.21 15.31
C LEU A 150 12.24 -33.09 16.74
N LEU A 151 12.48 -34.20 17.43
CA LEU A 151 12.93 -34.21 18.83
C LEU A 151 14.40 -34.66 18.95
N PRO A 152 15.10 -34.29 20.04
CA PRO A 152 16.46 -34.81 20.28
C PRO A 152 16.44 -36.26 20.77
N GLU A 153 17.60 -36.92 20.65
CA GLU A 153 17.86 -38.33 20.97
C GLU A 153 17.19 -38.87 22.27
N PRO A 154 17.13 -38.16 23.41
CA PRO A 154 16.48 -38.67 24.63
C PRO A 154 14.98 -39.01 24.50
N PHE A 155 14.33 -38.60 23.40
CA PHE A 155 12.93 -38.90 23.09
C PHE A 155 12.75 -40.05 22.08
N HIS A 156 13.82 -40.52 21.43
CA HIS A 156 13.73 -41.43 20.27
C HIS A 156 13.44 -42.89 20.67
N ASP A 157 14.01 -43.34 21.78
CA ASP A 157 13.84 -44.69 22.34
C ASP A 157 13.04 -44.66 23.67
N ALA A 158 12.38 -43.54 24.00
CA ALA A 158 11.54 -43.39 25.20
C ALA A 158 10.06 -43.69 24.92
N ALA A 159 9.34 -44.24 25.90
CA ALA A 159 7.93 -44.53 25.79
C ALA A 159 7.10 -43.24 25.63
N CYS A 160 6.17 -43.26 24.68
CA CYS A 160 5.31 -42.12 24.37
C CYS A 160 3.85 -42.57 24.23
N TRP A 161 2.94 -41.96 24.98
CA TRP A 161 1.51 -42.02 24.67
C TRP A 161 1.18 -40.88 23.71
N TRP A 162 0.47 -41.16 22.63
CA TRP A 162 0.17 -40.16 21.59
C TRP A 162 -1.34 -39.92 21.45
N GLN A 163 -1.70 -38.70 21.08
CA GLN A 163 -3.07 -38.30 20.75
C GLN A 163 -3.12 -37.47 19.47
N LEU A 164 -3.82 -37.96 18.45
CA LEU A 164 -4.13 -37.20 17.23
C LEU A 164 -5.15 -36.11 17.55
N SER A 165 -4.73 -34.85 17.39
CA SER A 165 -5.46 -33.68 17.91
C SER A 165 -6.84 -33.52 17.27
N ALA A 166 -7.70 -32.68 17.86
CA ALA A 166 -9.03 -32.34 17.35
C ALA A 166 -9.05 -31.60 15.97
N SER A 167 -7.97 -31.69 15.19
CA SER A 167 -7.89 -31.28 13.77
C SER A 167 -7.25 -32.33 12.86
N ALA A 168 -6.68 -33.41 13.41
CA ALA A 168 -6.14 -34.52 12.63
C ALA A 168 -7.25 -35.23 11.84
N GLY A 169 -6.95 -35.65 10.61
CA GLY A 169 -7.90 -36.27 9.67
C GLY A 169 -8.84 -35.28 8.95
N PHE A 170 -9.07 -34.08 9.53
CA PHE A 170 -9.86 -33.02 8.89
C PHE A 170 -9.01 -32.07 8.03
N VAL A 171 -7.69 -32.10 8.18
CA VAL A 171 -6.72 -31.36 7.36
C VAL A 171 -5.82 -32.36 6.66
N ALA A 172 -5.80 -32.34 5.32
CA ALA A 172 -5.05 -33.29 4.51
C ALA A 172 -3.53 -33.03 4.52
N GLY A 173 -2.73 -34.09 4.38
CA GLY A 173 -1.28 -34.01 4.16
C GLY A 173 -0.43 -33.61 5.37
N VAL A 174 -1.01 -33.44 6.57
CA VAL A 174 -0.26 -33.11 7.79
C VAL A 174 -0.66 -33.97 9.00
N LEU A 175 0.35 -34.39 9.75
CA LEU A 175 0.21 -34.95 11.08
C LEU A 175 -0.07 -33.81 12.07
N LYS A 176 -1.10 -33.99 12.89
CA LYS A 176 -1.44 -33.11 14.02
C LYS A 176 -1.57 -33.96 15.28
N VAL A 177 -0.56 -33.95 16.14
CA VAL A 177 -0.45 -34.89 17.26
C VAL A 177 0.14 -34.23 18.52
N HIS A 178 -0.43 -34.59 19.67
CA HIS A 178 0.14 -34.33 20.98
C HIS A 178 0.91 -35.58 21.42
N LEU A 179 2.19 -35.43 21.78
CA LEU A 179 3.07 -36.53 22.21
C LEU A 179 3.38 -36.36 23.70
N PHE A 180 2.98 -37.34 24.51
CA PHE A 180 3.10 -37.29 25.96
C PHE A 180 4.21 -38.23 26.43
N PHE A 181 5.16 -37.65 27.15
CA PHE A 181 6.33 -38.33 27.71
C PHE A 181 6.37 -38.15 29.22
N TRP A 182 6.99 -39.11 29.90
CA TRP A 182 7.39 -39.00 31.30
C TRP A 182 8.87 -38.66 31.38
N LEU A 183 9.29 -37.99 32.46
CA LEU A 183 10.65 -37.50 32.68
C LEU A 183 11.25 -38.22 33.90
N ALA A 184 12.51 -38.62 33.75
CA ALA A 184 13.29 -39.22 34.83
C ALA A 184 13.42 -38.28 36.04
N GLU A 185 13.39 -36.95 35.84
CA GLU A 185 13.26 -35.95 36.92
C GLU A 185 12.25 -34.83 36.62
N PRO A 186 11.60 -34.23 37.64
CA PRO A 186 10.59 -33.21 37.45
C PRO A 186 11.24 -31.95 36.88
N THR A 187 10.79 -31.48 35.71
CA THR A 187 11.42 -30.35 35.02
C THR A 187 10.46 -29.16 34.90
N GLY A 188 10.95 -27.96 35.15
CA GLY A 188 10.17 -26.72 35.15
C GLY A 188 9.86 -26.16 33.75
N ASN A 189 8.87 -25.28 33.74
CA ASN A 189 8.36 -24.67 32.52
C ASN A 189 9.34 -23.70 31.84
N GLU A 190 10.35 -23.18 32.55
CA GLU A 190 11.38 -22.36 31.93
C GLU A 190 12.47 -23.23 31.27
N GLU A 191 12.97 -24.24 31.96
CA GLU A 191 14.05 -25.11 31.45
C GLU A 191 13.62 -25.84 30.17
N LEU A 192 12.45 -26.49 30.16
CA LEU A 192 11.90 -27.15 28.96
C LEU A 192 11.75 -26.18 27.78
N ARG A 193 11.29 -24.94 28.03
CA ARG A 193 11.06 -23.93 26.99
C ARG A 193 12.35 -23.45 26.34
N HIS A 194 13.46 -23.42 27.09
CA HIS A 194 14.77 -23.08 26.56
C HIS A 194 15.44 -24.30 25.91
N TYR A 195 15.43 -25.47 26.56
CA TYR A 195 15.97 -26.72 26.02
C TYR A 195 15.36 -27.03 24.64
N LEU A 196 14.04 -27.02 24.51
CA LEU A 196 13.35 -27.24 23.23
C LEU A 196 13.61 -26.12 22.21
N HIS A 197 13.92 -24.88 22.62
CA HIS A 197 14.32 -23.84 21.66
C HIS A 197 15.72 -24.05 21.08
N VAL A 198 16.61 -24.73 21.80
CA VAL A 198 17.93 -25.12 21.32
C VAL A 198 17.81 -26.40 20.48
N HIS A 199 17.25 -27.46 21.06
CA HIS A 199 17.33 -28.83 20.54
C HIS A 199 16.10 -29.33 19.73
N ALA A 200 14.95 -28.66 19.81
CA ALA A 200 13.72 -29.00 19.06
C ALA A 200 13.04 -27.74 18.48
N PRO A 201 13.75 -26.91 17.69
CA PRO A 201 13.31 -25.54 17.36
C PRO A 201 11.99 -25.46 16.57
N ALA A 202 11.60 -26.54 15.88
CA ALA A 202 10.37 -26.65 15.11
C ALA A 202 9.11 -26.94 15.95
N VAL A 203 9.27 -27.30 17.23
CA VAL A 203 8.17 -27.63 18.17
C VAL A 203 7.59 -26.36 18.81
N ASP A 204 6.26 -26.32 19.02
CA ASP A 204 5.66 -25.24 19.80
C ASP A 204 6.00 -25.34 21.29
N ARG A 205 6.31 -24.19 21.86
CA ARG A 205 6.76 -24.01 23.24
C ARG A 205 5.81 -23.14 24.06
N ALA A 206 4.66 -22.75 23.50
CA ALA A 206 3.56 -22.17 24.29
C ALA A 206 3.05 -23.11 25.41
N PRO A 207 3.00 -24.46 25.26
CA PRO A 207 2.57 -25.39 26.32
C PRO A 207 3.31 -25.26 27.66
N TYR A 208 4.54 -24.72 27.69
CA TYR A 208 5.38 -24.65 28.89
C TYR A 208 5.14 -23.35 29.68
N ASN A 209 3.99 -23.27 30.34
CA ASN A 209 3.53 -22.16 31.17
C ASN A 209 2.42 -22.69 32.09
N ALA A 210 2.50 -22.43 33.41
CA ALA A 210 1.55 -22.96 34.40
C ALA A 210 0.06 -22.73 34.07
N ALA A 211 -0.28 -21.64 33.39
CA ALA A 211 -1.65 -21.29 33.06
C ALA A 211 -2.06 -21.58 31.59
N GLN A 212 -1.20 -22.19 30.77
CA GLN A 212 -1.54 -22.53 29.38
C GLN A 212 -2.39 -23.82 29.33
N PRO A 213 -3.52 -23.83 28.59
CA PRO A 213 -4.31 -25.05 28.38
C PRO A 213 -3.58 -26.03 27.47
N HIS A 214 -3.63 -27.31 27.81
CA HIS A 214 -3.35 -28.42 26.90
C HIS A 214 -4.69 -29.06 26.54
N TYR A 215 -5.17 -28.81 25.31
CA TYR A 215 -6.50 -29.24 24.87
C TYR A 215 -6.48 -30.71 24.45
N ILE A 216 -6.90 -31.58 25.36
CA ILE A 216 -6.85 -33.05 25.21
C ILE A 216 -8.20 -33.68 24.84
N ALA A 217 -9.24 -32.87 24.61
CA ALA A 217 -10.56 -33.37 24.25
C ALA A 217 -10.65 -33.74 22.76
N ASP A 218 -11.30 -34.87 22.47
CA ASP A 218 -11.60 -35.32 21.10
C ASP A 218 -12.54 -34.32 20.38
N PRO A 219 -12.55 -34.27 19.03
CA PRO A 219 -13.39 -33.34 18.29
C PRO A 219 -14.89 -33.63 18.46
N ILE A 220 -15.72 -32.58 18.54
CA ILE A 220 -17.16 -32.73 18.36
C ILE A 220 -17.44 -32.79 16.86
N VAL A 221 -17.96 -33.92 16.38
CA VAL A 221 -18.23 -34.13 14.95
C VAL A 221 -19.73 -34.17 14.69
N GLU A 222 -20.21 -33.34 13.76
CA GLU A 222 -21.62 -33.16 13.41
C GLU A 222 -21.83 -33.41 11.90
N GLY A 223 -22.95 -34.04 11.53
CA GLY A 223 -23.33 -34.28 10.13
C GLY A 223 -22.66 -35.49 9.43
N ARG A 224 -21.48 -35.93 9.88
CA ARG A 224 -20.80 -37.17 9.45
C ARG A 224 -20.01 -37.82 10.59
N HIS A 225 -19.46 -39.01 10.34
CA HIS A 225 -18.51 -39.68 11.24
C HIS A 225 -17.13 -38.99 11.24
N ASP A 226 -16.36 -39.21 12.30
CA ASP A 226 -14.95 -38.81 12.38
C ASP A 226 -14.13 -39.52 11.28
N PRO A 227 -13.25 -38.82 10.52
CA PRO A 227 -12.38 -39.44 9.53
C PRO A 227 -11.31 -40.38 10.10
N LEU A 228 -11.05 -40.38 11.42
CA LEU A 228 -10.05 -41.25 12.06
C LEU A 228 -10.72 -42.26 13.03
N PRO A 229 -10.53 -43.59 12.82
CA PRO A 229 -11.16 -44.62 13.66
C PRO A 229 -10.44 -44.78 15.01
N ARG A 230 -9.17 -44.35 15.08
CA ARG A 230 -8.30 -44.39 16.26
C ARG A 230 -7.60 -43.04 16.38
N ARG A 231 -7.68 -42.45 17.57
CA ARG A 231 -7.11 -41.12 17.87
C ARG A 231 -6.03 -41.13 18.95
N THR A 232 -5.73 -42.27 19.54
CA THR A 232 -4.68 -42.44 20.56
C THR A 232 -4.00 -43.79 20.44
N GLY A 233 -2.81 -43.90 21.03
CA GLY A 233 -2.04 -45.13 21.09
C GLY A 233 -0.70 -44.94 21.80
N TRP A 234 0.21 -45.88 21.58
CA TRP A 234 1.52 -45.91 22.22
C TRP A 234 2.62 -46.10 21.17
N ILE A 235 3.70 -45.32 21.29
CA ILE A 235 5.00 -45.73 20.74
C ILE A 235 5.73 -46.51 21.83
N LYS A 236 6.27 -47.67 21.46
CA LYS A 236 7.01 -48.54 22.39
C LYS A 236 8.45 -48.05 22.52
N GLY A 237 8.74 -47.42 23.65
CA GLY A 237 10.12 -47.15 24.05
C GLY A 237 10.84 -48.40 24.53
N ARG A 238 12.15 -48.25 24.70
CA ARG A 238 13.04 -49.12 25.48
C ARG A 238 13.16 -48.60 26.93
N GLU A 239 13.01 -47.29 27.11
CA GLU A 239 12.99 -46.61 28.40
C GLU A 239 11.58 -46.10 28.73
N ASP A 240 11.10 -46.29 29.96
CA ASP A 240 9.77 -45.81 30.41
C ASP A 240 9.73 -44.28 30.66
N ALA A 241 10.88 -43.61 30.69
CA ALA A 241 11.00 -42.17 30.95
C ALA A 241 12.17 -41.53 30.19
N VAL A 242 11.95 -40.32 29.68
CA VAL A 242 12.96 -39.46 29.07
C VAL A 242 13.93 -38.97 30.14
N THR A 243 15.20 -39.34 30.00
CA THR A 243 16.29 -38.80 30.82
C THR A 243 16.91 -37.60 30.10
N LEU A 244 16.56 -36.38 30.51
CA LEU A 244 17.18 -35.17 29.98
C LEU A 244 18.60 -34.99 30.52
N PRO A 245 19.53 -34.40 29.75
CA PRO A 245 20.84 -34.00 30.26
C PRO A 245 20.68 -32.89 31.32
N THR A 246 21.71 -32.68 32.15
CA THR A 246 21.71 -31.62 33.18
C THR A 246 21.46 -30.24 32.55
N LEU A 247 20.31 -29.64 32.86
CA LEU A 247 19.84 -28.41 32.22
C LEU A 247 20.40 -27.17 32.94
N ASP A 248 21.59 -26.71 32.55
CA ASP A 248 22.05 -25.37 32.96
C ASP A 248 21.20 -24.28 32.29
N LEU A 249 20.37 -23.62 33.10
CA LEU A 249 19.49 -22.55 32.69
C LEU A 249 20.25 -21.31 32.19
N GLU A 250 21.47 -21.04 32.66
CA GLU A 250 22.27 -19.89 32.21
C GLU A 250 22.86 -20.14 30.81
N THR A 251 23.52 -21.29 30.59
CA THR A 251 23.97 -21.71 29.25
C THR A 251 22.82 -21.80 28.26
N LEU A 252 21.68 -22.38 28.67
CA LEU A 252 20.48 -22.44 27.81
C LEU A 252 19.93 -21.04 27.49
N ARG A 253 19.83 -20.14 28.47
CA ARG A 253 19.44 -18.73 28.23
C ARG A 253 20.45 -18.01 27.34
N ALA A 254 21.75 -18.28 27.45
CA ALA A 254 22.80 -17.73 26.60
C ALA A 254 22.65 -18.19 25.14
N ALA A 255 22.52 -19.50 24.90
CA ALA A 255 22.28 -20.07 23.57
C ALA A 255 20.97 -19.54 22.94
N VAL A 256 19.90 -19.42 23.73
CA VAL A 256 18.62 -18.82 23.29
C VAL A 256 18.78 -17.33 22.95
N LYS A 257 19.55 -16.58 23.74
CA LYS A 257 19.85 -15.16 23.48
C LYS A 257 20.68 -15.02 22.20
N GLU A 258 21.67 -15.87 22.00
CA GLU A 258 22.51 -15.89 20.80
C GLU A 258 21.70 -16.26 19.55
N ARG A 259 20.93 -17.35 19.56
CA ARG A 259 20.09 -17.76 18.41
C ARG A 259 19.10 -16.65 18.02
N LYS A 260 18.48 -15.99 19.01
CA LYS A 260 17.64 -14.81 18.80
C LYS A 260 18.41 -13.58 18.33
N GLN A 261 19.67 -13.41 18.71
CA GLN A 261 20.53 -12.33 18.25
C GLN A 261 20.97 -12.55 16.80
N ARG A 262 21.41 -13.76 16.44
CA ARG A 262 21.70 -14.19 15.05
C ARG A 262 20.47 -13.94 14.16
N ALA A 263 19.28 -14.40 14.58
CA ALA A 263 18.02 -14.18 13.86
C ALA A 263 17.56 -12.71 13.78
N ARG A 264 17.83 -11.87 14.79
CA ARG A 264 17.48 -10.42 14.75
C ARG A 264 18.49 -9.55 14.00
N THR A 265 19.73 -10.01 13.85
CA THR A 265 20.79 -9.31 13.11
C THR A 265 20.92 -9.80 11.67
N GLY A 266 20.40 -10.98 11.35
CA GLY A 266 20.65 -11.69 10.08
C GLY A 266 22.10 -12.19 10.00
N ALA A 267 22.68 -12.64 11.11
CA ALA A 267 24.07 -13.10 11.18
C ALA A 267 24.17 -14.59 10.84
N GLY A 268 24.17 -14.87 9.52
CA GLY A 268 24.29 -16.19 8.92
C GLY A 268 24.49 -16.08 7.40
N LEU A 269 25.66 -15.58 6.98
CA LEU A 269 26.09 -15.43 5.57
C LEU A 269 25.18 -14.56 4.67
N ASP A 270 25.42 -14.61 3.35
CA ASP A 270 24.89 -13.71 2.32
C ASP A 270 23.41 -14.04 1.95
N PRO A 271 22.48 -13.05 1.97
CA PRO A 271 21.13 -13.19 1.44
C PRO A 271 21.03 -13.59 -0.05
N SER A 272 22.14 -13.69 -0.79
CA SER A 272 22.22 -14.30 -2.11
C SER A 272 22.38 -15.82 -2.09
N ALA A 273 23.13 -16.36 -1.12
CA ALA A 273 23.37 -17.80 -0.96
C ALA A 273 22.08 -18.55 -0.65
N GLU A 274 21.24 -17.99 0.23
CA GLU A 274 19.93 -18.50 0.63
C GLU A 274 18.91 -18.67 -0.53
N ARG A 275 19.22 -18.18 -1.73
CA ARG A 275 18.31 -18.20 -2.90
C ARG A 275 18.66 -19.27 -3.94
N THR A 276 19.72 -20.05 -3.71
CA THR A 276 20.18 -21.09 -4.64
C THR A 276 20.39 -22.41 -3.91
N VAL A 277 20.14 -23.53 -4.60
CA VAL A 277 20.42 -24.89 -4.10
C VAL A 277 21.85 -25.00 -3.57
N THR A 278 22.84 -24.64 -4.39
CA THR A 278 24.26 -24.70 -4.06
C THR A 278 24.64 -23.78 -2.90
N GLY A 279 24.11 -22.55 -2.87
CA GLY A 279 24.41 -21.58 -1.82
C GLY A 279 23.85 -21.97 -0.45
N VAL A 280 22.69 -22.64 -0.41
CA VAL A 280 22.15 -23.24 0.83
C VAL A 280 22.94 -24.49 1.21
N LEU A 281 23.25 -25.39 0.27
CA LEU A 281 24.05 -26.58 0.58
C LEU A 281 25.48 -26.26 1.07
N ALA A 282 26.02 -25.08 0.73
CA ALA A 282 27.30 -24.61 1.28
C ALA A 282 27.25 -24.38 2.80
N LEU A 283 26.07 -24.08 3.37
CA LEU A 283 25.82 -23.84 4.80
C LEU A 283 25.82 -25.12 5.66
N LEU A 284 26.11 -26.28 5.08
CA LEU A 284 25.99 -27.59 5.72
C LEU A 284 27.21 -27.94 6.60
N GLY A 285 26.96 -28.26 7.87
CA GLY A 285 27.97 -28.54 8.90
C GLY A 285 27.60 -27.95 10.27
N ASP A 286 28.30 -28.34 11.34
CA ASP A 286 28.05 -27.89 12.72
C ASP A 286 29.17 -26.97 13.27
N ALA A 287 30.18 -26.65 12.47
CA ALA A 287 31.20 -25.64 12.80
C ALA A 287 30.63 -24.21 12.93
N GLU A 288 31.39 -23.33 13.58
CA GLU A 288 31.03 -21.92 13.79
C GLU A 288 30.86 -21.18 12.46
N GLY A 289 29.60 -20.96 12.05
CA GLY A 289 29.23 -20.28 10.80
C GLY A 289 28.23 -21.05 9.93
N PHE A 290 27.98 -22.33 10.22
CA PHE A 290 27.12 -23.22 9.46
C PHE A 290 25.75 -23.46 10.15
N GLU A 291 24.79 -24.09 9.46
CA GLU A 291 23.39 -24.25 9.88
C GLU A 291 22.98 -25.70 10.23
N GLY A 292 23.95 -26.59 10.44
CA GLY A 292 23.73 -28.01 10.70
C GLY A 292 23.55 -28.83 9.43
N TRP A 293 23.06 -30.06 9.58
CA TRP A 293 23.02 -31.04 8.49
C TRP A 293 21.63 -31.18 7.83
N HIS A 294 20.56 -31.26 8.62
CA HIS A 294 19.21 -31.47 8.08
C HIS A 294 18.62 -30.24 7.40
N GLU A 295 18.66 -29.07 8.06
CA GLU A 295 17.94 -27.89 7.60
C GLU A 295 18.49 -27.34 6.27
N PRO A 296 19.82 -27.30 6.01
CA PRO A 296 20.33 -26.93 4.69
C PRO A 296 19.87 -27.87 3.57
N ILE A 297 19.87 -29.20 3.78
CA ILE A 297 19.36 -30.15 2.78
C ILE A 297 17.88 -29.89 2.51
N ARG A 298 17.07 -29.80 3.58
CA ARG A 298 15.62 -29.56 3.51
C ARG A 298 15.26 -28.22 2.86
N ARG A 299 16.03 -27.16 3.13
CA ARG A 299 15.90 -25.85 2.47
C ARG A 299 16.30 -25.93 1.00
N ALA A 300 17.34 -26.69 0.65
CA ALA A 300 17.80 -26.85 -0.72
C ALA A 300 16.82 -27.67 -1.58
N THR A 301 16.24 -28.76 -1.07
CA THR A 301 15.19 -29.52 -1.80
C THR A 301 13.92 -28.70 -2.00
N LEU A 302 13.57 -27.83 -1.05
CA LEU A 302 12.46 -26.89 -1.20
C LEU A 302 12.75 -25.81 -2.25
N LEU A 303 13.96 -25.24 -2.28
CA LEU A 303 14.35 -24.29 -3.34
C LEU A 303 14.34 -24.94 -4.73
N TYR A 304 14.87 -26.16 -4.85
CA TYR A 304 14.80 -26.96 -6.06
C TYR A 304 13.36 -27.17 -6.52
N ALA A 305 12.46 -27.61 -5.64
CA ALA A 305 11.05 -27.81 -5.98
C ALA A 305 10.29 -26.50 -6.29
N CYS A 306 10.73 -25.36 -5.74
CA CYS A 306 10.21 -24.03 -6.10
C CYS A 306 10.68 -23.57 -7.50
N GLN A 307 11.90 -23.92 -7.89
CA GLN A 307 12.56 -23.45 -9.12
C GLN A 307 12.31 -24.36 -10.32
N THR A 308 12.07 -25.65 -10.08
CA THR A 308 11.91 -26.70 -11.10
C THR A 308 10.45 -27.17 -11.17
N PRO A 309 9.79 -27.14 -12.35
CA PRO A 309 8.48 -27.74 -12.53
C PRO A 309 8.51 -29.27 -12.36
N PRO A 310 7.43 -29.93 -11.89
CA PRO A 310 7.40 -31.39 -11.73
C PRO A 310 7.70 -32.19 -13.02
N GLN A 311 7.42 -31.61 -14.19
CA GLN A 311 7.69 -32.17 -15.52
C GLN A 311 9.16 -32.00 -15.97
N SER A 312 10.00 -31.35 -15.17
CA SER A 312 11.39 -31.02 -15.47
C SER A 312 12.34 -31.41 -14.32
N ARG A 313 11.89 -32.34 -13.45
CA ARG A 313 12.68 -32.88 -12.34
C ARG A 313 13.92 -33.63 -12.86
N ASP A 314 15.06 -33.28 -12.30
CA ASP A 314 16.31 -34.06 -12.35
C ASP A 314 16.75 -34.30 -10.89
N ASP A 315 16.07 -35.27 -10.27
CA ASP A 315 16.25 -35.55 -8.85
C ASP A 315 17.59 -36.26 -8.57
N GLU A 316 18.19 -36.93 -9.57
CA GLU A 316 19.51 -37.53 -9.43
C GLU A 316 20.62 -36.47 -9.43
N ALA A 317 20.53 -35.42 -10.27
CA ALA A 317 21.43 -34.27 -10.17
C ALA A 317 21.28 -33.54 -8.82
N MET A 318 20.04 -33.39 -8.32
CA MET A 318 19.77 -32.82 -7.00
C MET A 318 20.37 -33.68 -5.87
N LYS A 319 20.20 -35.01 -5.93
CA LYS A 319 20.78 -35.93 -4.95
C LYS A 319 22.30 -35.98 -5.01
N GLY A 320 22.89 -35.89 -6.21
CA GLY A 320 24.33 -35.69 -6.39
C GLY A 320 24.84 -34.46 -5.66
N ALA A 321 24.24 -33.29 -5.92
CA ALA A 321 24.61 -32.04 -5.25
C ALA A 321 24.51 -32.12 -3.72
N CYS A 322 23.47 -32.78 -3.18
CA CYS A 322 23.36 -33.04 -1.74
C CYS A 322 24.50 -33.93 -1.21
N ARG A 323 24.81 -35.03 -1.90
CA ARG A 323 25.89 -35.97 -1.51
C ARG A 323 27.26 -35.30 -1.52
N ASP A 324 27.56 -34.53 -2.57
CA ASP A 324 28.81 -33.79 -2.70
C ASP A 324 28.96 -32.75 -1.58
N ALA A 325 27.87 -32.06 -1.21
CA ALA A 325 27.86 -31.12 -0.09
C ALA A 325 28.06 -31.81 1.28
N ILE A 326 27.41 -32.96 1.51
CA ILE A 326 27.59 -33.77 2.73
C ILE A 326 29.04 -34.28 2.83
N ALA A 327 29.61 -34.78 1.73
CA ALA A 327 30.99 -35.25 1.69
C ALA A 327 31.99 -34.10 1.92
N ALA A 328 31.77 -32.94 1.29
CA ALA A 328 32.59 -31.75 1.50
C ALA A 328 32.52 -31.25 2.95
N ALA A 329 31.33 -31.24 3.57
CA ALA A 329 31.16 -30.87 4.97
C ALA A 329 31.84 -31.87 5.92
N ALA A 330 31.71 -33.18 5.67
CA ALA A 330 32.36 -34.22 6.46
C ALA A 330 33.90 -34.13 6.37
N ALA A 331 34.44 -33.74 5.21
CA ALA A 331 35.87 -33.48 5.03
C ALA A 331 36.34 -32.19 5.74
N ARG A 332 35.47 -31.20 5.97
CA ARG A 332 35.76 -30.01 6.80
C ARG A 332 35.76 -30.32 8.30
N GLU A 333 35.00 -31.33 8.74
CA GLU A 333 34.78 -31.65 10.17
C GLU A 333 35.06 -33.13 10.51
N PRO A 334 36.27 -33.66 10.22
CA PRO A 334 36.58 -35.07 10.40
C PRO A 334 36.44 -35.52 11.87
N GLY A 335 35.72 -36.62 12.09
CA GLY A 335 35.57 -37.26 13.39
C GLY A 335 34.45 -36.72 14.29
N LYS A 336 33.69 -35.69 13.87
CA LYS A 336 32.57 -35.15 14.68
C LYS A 336 31.23 -35.91 14.55
N HIS A 337 31.04 -36.68 13.47
CA HIS A 337 29.81 -37.41 13.19
C HIS A 337 30.07 -38.89 12.97
N ALA A 338 29.13 -39.74 13.39
CA ALA A 338 29.19 -41.16 13.13
C ALA A 338 29.02 -41.44 11.62
N THR A 339 29.79 -42.41 11.10
CA THR A 339 29.72 -42.82 9.69
C THR A 339 28.31 -43.25 9.27
N ALA A 340 27.52 -43.79 10.20
CA ALA A 340 26.13 -44.17 9.99
C ALA A 340 25.20 -42.97 9.70
N ASP A 341 25.41 -41.82 10.34
CA ASP A 341 24.60 -40.63 10.09
C ASP A 341 24.92 -39.98 8.74
N LEU A 342 26.21 -39.89 8.38
CA LEU A 342 26.61 -39.40 7.07
C LEU A 342 26.08 -40.31 5.94
N ALA A 343 26.09 -41.63 6.15
CA ALA A 343 25.46 -42.59 5.23
C ALA A 343 23.93 -42.41 5.14
N ARG A 344 23.25 -42.20 6.28
CA ARG A 344 21.80 -41.94 6.35
C ARG A 344 21.42 -40.66 5.59
N LEU A 345 22.13 -39.56 5.84
CA LEU A 345 21.91 -38.26 5.18
C LEU A 345 22.18 -38.31 3.66
N SER A 346 23.10 -39.18 3.22
CA SER A 346 23.46 -39.34 1.79
C SER A 346 22.57 -40.34 1.02
N SER A 347 21.66 -41.03 1.72
CA SER A 347 20.83 -42.10 1.15
C SER A 347 19.64 -41.59 0.33
N ASP A 348 19.29 -42.32 -0.72
CA ASP A 348 18.10 -42.05 -1.56
C ASP A 348 16.82 -41.94 -0.71
N ALA A 349 16.57 -42.93 0.15
CA ALA A 349 15.39 -42.98 1.02
C ALA A 349 15.26 -41.82 2.04
N TYR A 350 16.29 -40.98 2.19
CA TYR A 350 16.27 -39.72 2.93
C TYR A 350 16.13 -38.50 2.01
N LEU A 351 16.89 -38.46 0.90
CA LEU A 351 16.89 -37.33 -0.02
C LEU A 351 15.62 -37.28 -0.90
N ASP A 352 15.17 -38.42 -1.44
CA ASP A 352 13.92 -38.53 -2.21
C ASP A 352 12.73 -38.06 -1.35
N ARG A 353 12.70 -38.47 -0.08
CA ARG A 353 11.69 -38.03 0.92
C ARG A 353 11.65 -36.51 1.09
N LEU A 354 12.80 -35.85 1.07
CA LEU A 354 12.90 -34.38 1.18
C LEU A 354 12.59 -33.65 -0.13
N ILE A 355 12.78 -34.30 -1.28
CA ILE A 355 12.41 -33.78 -2.60
C ILE A 355 10.88 -33.93 -2.81
N ASP A 356 10.34 -35.13 -2.66
CA ASP A 356 8.89 -35.38 -2.80
C ASP A 356 8.09 -34.67 -1.71
N GLY A 357 8.59 -34.60 -0.48
CA GLY A 357 7.99 -33.79 0.59
C GLY A 357 7.89 -32.31 0.22
N ALA A 358 8.91 -31.75 -0.44
CA ALA A 358 8.87 -30.37 -0.93
C ALA A 358 7.88 -30.17 -2.09
N TYR A 359 7.85 -31.08 -3.08
CA TYR A 359 6.88 -31.02 -4.18
C TYR A 359 5.44 -31.23 -3.69
N ALA A 360 5.21 -32.14 -2.73
CA ALA A 360 3.91 -32.35 -2.12
C ALA A 360 3.47 -31.13 -1.30
N TRP A 361 4.37 -30.54 -0.50
CA TRP A 361 4.11 -29.30 0.22
C TRP A 361 3.76 -28.14 -0.73
N LEU A 362 4.49 -28.00 -1.84
CA LEU A 362 4.16 -27.00 -2.87
C LEU A 362 2.84 -27.32 -3.59
N LYS A 363 2.51 -28.59 -3.83
CA LYS A 363 1.23 -28.99 -4.43
C LYS A 363 0.05 -28.64 -3.51
N LEU A 364 0.16 -28.91 -2.21
CA LEU A 364 -0.85 -28.60 -1.20
C LEU A 364 -0.99 -27.09 -0.98
N ASN A 365 0.12 -26.35 -0.82
CA ASN A 365 0.08 -24.89 -0.64
C ASN A 365 -0.20 -24.12 -1.94
N ARG A 366 -0.20 -24.78 -3.12
CA ARG A 366 -0.79 -24.25 -4.37
C ARG A 366 -2.30 -24.45 -4.44
N GLN A 367 -2.98 -25.09 -3.48
CA GLN A 367 -4.45 -25.19 -3.48
C GLN A 367 -5.16 -23.92 -2.96
N GLU A 368 -4.41 -22.84 -2.64
CA GLU A 368 -4.92 -21.46 -2.62
C GLU A 368 -4.57 -20.67 -3.91
N MET A 369 -4.24 -21.36 -5.02
CA MET A 369 -4.53 -20.82 -6.35
C MET A 369 -6.03 -21.02 -6.61
N PRO A 370 -6.82 -19.96 -6.86
CA PRO A 370 -8.11 -20.12 -7.54
C PRO A 370 -7.88 -20.68 -8.95
N GLU A 371 -8.95 -21.12 -9.62
CA GLU A 371 -8.92 -21.31 -11.07
C GLU A 371 -8.31 -20.06 -11.75
N VAL A 372 -7.41 -20.29 -12.71
CA VAL A 372 -6.50 -19.30 -13.35
C VAL A 372 -7.11 -17.90 -13.37
N VAL A 373 -6.78 -17.08 -12.38
CA VAL A 373 -7.53 -15.84 -12.10
C VAL A 373 -7.48 -14.93 -13.32
N ALA A 374 -8.62 -14.85 -14.01
CA ALA A 374 -8.74 -14.14 -15.28
C ALA A 374 -8.22 -12.70 -15.10
N PRO A 375 -7.22 -12.25 -15.89
CA PRO A 375 -6.62 -10.95 -15.61
C PRO A 375 -7.64 -9.84 -15.78
N ARG A 376 -7.79 -8.99 -14.75
CA ARG A 376 -8.94 -8.08 -14.55
C ARG A 376 -9.25 -7.20 -15.76
N HIS A 377 -8.24 -6.88 -16.56
CA HIS A 377 -8.33 -6.01 -17.72
C HIS A 377 -8.04 -6.76 -19.02
N ALA A 378 -8.66 -6.28 -20.11
CA ALA A 378 -8.32 -6.70 -21.47
C ALA A 378 -6.86 -6.35 -21.80
N ALA A 379 -6.21 -7.16 -22.63
CA ALA A 379 -4.83 -6.91 -23.05
C ALA A 379 -4.75 -5.72 -24.04
N PRO A 380 -3.65 -4.93 -24.03
CA PRO A 380 -3.42 -3.91 -25.06
C PRO A 380 -3.36 -4.52 -26.47
N ALA A 381 -4.38 -4.22 -27.29
CA ALA A 381 -4.53 -4.80 -28.62
C ALA A 381 -3.72 -4.02 -29.67
N TYR A 382 -3.75 -2.69 -29.60
CA TYR A 382 -3.33 -1.80 -30.68
C TYR A 382 -1.95 -1.18 -30.40
N ASP A 383 -1.19 -0.87 -31.45
CA ASP A 383 -0.10 0.11 -31.38
C ASP A 383 -0.68 1.54 -31.25
N ALA A 384 0.19 2.53 -31.04
CA ALA A 384 -0.23 3.91 -30.78
C ALA A 384 -0.99 4.56 -31.95
N ASP A 385 -0.63 4.28 -33.21
CA ASP A 385 -1.21 4.98 -34.37
C ASP A 385 -2.47 4.29 -34.88
N THR A 386 -2.53 2.95 -34.85
CA THR A 386 -3.79 2.20 -35.00
C THR A 386 -4.79 2.59 -33.92
N ALA A 387 -4.35 2.74 -32.66
CA ALA A 387 -5.20 3.18 -31.56
C ALA A 387 -5.76 4.59 -31.78
N ARG A 388 -4.89 5.57 -32.10
CA ARG A 388 -5.29 6.95 -32.42
C ARG A 388 -6.27 6.98 -33.58
N THR A 389 -6.04 6.17 -34.62
CA THR A 389 -6.93 6.07 -35.80
C THR A 389 -8.31 5.51 -35.44
N ARG A 390 -8.37 4.39 -34.69
CA ARG A 390 -9.63 3.80 -34.20
C ARG A 390 -10.42 4.78 -33.33
N LEU A 391 -9.73 5.46 -32.41
CA LEU A 391 -10.34 6.46 -31.54
C LEU A 391 -10.91 7.65 -32.31
N ARG A 392 -10.17 8.20 -33.29
CA ARG A 392 -10.69 9.27 -34.15
C ARG A 392 -11.92 8.84 -34.93
N ALA A 393 -11.95 7.61 -35.43
CA ALA A 393 -13.12 7.07 -36.14
C ALA A 393 -14.35 6.94 -35.22
N GLN A 394 -14.17 6.41 -34.00
CA GLN A 394 -15.24 6.35 -32.99
C GLN A 394 -15.76 7.75 -32.61
N MET A 395 -14.85 8.70 -32.36
CA MET A 395 -15.21 10.09 -32.02
C MET A 395 -15.91 10.82 -33.17
N ARG A 396 -15.42 10.66 -34.42
CA ARG A 396 -16.05 11.20 -35.63
C ARG A 396 -17.48 10.67 -35.78
N ALA A 397 -17.68 9.36 -35.72
CA ALA A 397 -19.01 8.76 -35.85
C ALA A 397 -20.01 9.23 -34.79
N PHE A 398 -19.55 9.59 -33.58
CA PHE A 398 -20.38 10.26 -32.58
C PHE A 398 -20.70 11.72 -32.94
N LEU A 399 -19.70 12.50 -33.37
CA LEU A 399 -19.89 13.90 -33.75
C LEU A 399 -20.81 14.03 -34.98
N ASP A 400 -20.65 13.19 -35.98
CA ASP A 400 -21.51 13.15 -37.17
C ASP A 400 -22.96 12.79 -36.78
N SER A 401 -23.12 11.83 -35.85
CA SER A 401 -24.41 11.48 -35.25
C SER A 401 -25.04 12.62 -34.44
N ALA A 402 -24.23 13.45 -33.78
CA ALA A 402 -24.69 14.64 -33.06
C ALA A 402 -25.09 15.76 -34.03
N GLY A 403 -24.34 15.96 -35.11
CA GLY A 403 -24.69 16.92 -36.17
C GLY A 403 -26.00 16.55 -36.87
N ALA A 404 -26.18 15.27 -37.22
CA ALA A 404 -27.43 14.76 -37.77
C ALA A 404 -28.63 14.93 -36.82
N TRP A 405 -28.43 14.74 -35.51
CA TRP A 405 -29.44 15.01 -34.48
C TRP A 405 -29.80 16.51 -34.41
N HIS A 406 -28.82 17.40 -34.56
CA HIS A 406 -29.03 18.85 -34.62
C HIS A 406 -29.66 19.34 -35.93
N ALA A 407 -29.50 18.61 -37.03
CA ALA A 407 -30.14 18.90 -38.32
C ALA A 407 -31.60 18.42 -38.39
N ALA A 408 -32.00 17.44 -37.56
CA ALA A 408 -33.36 16.91 -37.53
C ALA A 408 -34.39 17.92 -36.98
N GLU A 409 -35.62 17.86 -37.51
CA GLU A 409 -36.78 18.59 -36.96
C GLU A 409 -36.94 18.33 -35.47
N ARG A 410 -37.15 19.39 -34.67
CA ARG A 410 -37.16 19.33 -33.19
C ARG A 410 -38.10 18.25 -32.65
N ASP A 411 -39.29 18.15 -33.22
CA ASP A 411 -40.36 17.25 -32.76
C ASP A 411 -40.13 15.78 -33.20
N ARG A 412 -39.13 15.53 -34.05
CA ARG A 412 -38.67 14.20 -34.48
C ARG A 412 -37.36 13.76 -33.82
N ARG A 413 -36.77 14.60 -32.95
CA ARG A 413 -35.55 14.23 -32.21
C ARG A 413 -35.88 13.23 -31.11
N GLY A 414 -35.27 12.06 -31.19
CA GLY A 414 -35.13 11.18 -30.03
C GLY A 414 -34.20 11.79 -28.97
N GLU A 415 -33.97 11.08 -27.87
CA GLU A 415 -33.00 11.52 -26.85
C GLU A 415 -31.59 11.73 -27.46
N PRO A 416 -30.85 12.76 -27.00
CA PRO A 416 -29.49 12.99 -27.47
C PRO A 416 -28.55 11.88 -27.00
N ARG A 417 -27.65 11.43 -27.88
CA ARG A 417 -26.69 10.36 -27.55
C ARG A 417 -25.63 10.82 -26.55
N ARG A 418 -25.25 9.90 -25.67
CA ARG A 418 -24.31 10.10 -24.57
C ARG A 418 -23.29 8.98 -24.63
N VAL A 419 -22.06 9.28 -25.02
CA VAL A 419 -21.01 8.27 -25.27
C VAL A 419 -19.77 8.55 -24.43
N GLY A 420 -19.33 7.54 -23.68
CA GLY A 420 -18.08 7.54 -22.94
C GLY A 420 -16.98 6.74 -23.65
N PHE A 421 -15.77 7.33 -23.76
CA PHE A 421 -14.64 6.80 -24.49
C PHE A 421 -13.49 6.40 -23.55
N ALA A 422 -13.31 5.09 -23.34
CA ALA A 422 -12.23 4.55 -22.52
C ALA A 422 -10.92 4.39 -23.31
N VAL A 423 -9.89 5.16 -22.96
CA VAL A 423 -8.60 5.23 -23.68
C VAL A 423 -7.44 5.37 -22.70
N ASP A 424 -6.37 4.59 -22.88
CA ASP A 424 -5.20 4.63 -21.98
C ASP A 424 -4.55 6.02 -21.88
N VAL A 425 -4.06 6.37 -20.68
CA VAL A 425 -3.52 7.70 -20.37
C VAL A 425 -2.27 7.99 -21.19
N GLY A 426 -2.35 8.97 -22.08
CA GLY A 426 -1.30 9.30 -23.05
C GLY A 426 -1.67 8.97 -24.50
N GLY A 427 -2.70 8.15 -24.74
CA GLY A 427 -3.23 7.78 -26.06
C GLY A 427 -3.83 8.91 -26.90
N GLY A 428 -3.77 10.16 -26.43
CA GLY A 428 -4.16 11.34 -27.20
C GLY A 428 -5.66 11.71 -27.15
N LYS A 429 -6.46 11.12 -26.26
CA LYS A 429 -7.94 11.30 -26.22
C LYS A 429 -8.39 12.77 -26.31
N SER A 430 -7.89 13.61 -25.42
CA SER A 430 -8.21 15.04 -25.37
C SER A 430 -7.71 15.81 -26.60
N ARG A 431 -6.59 15.38 -27.21
CA ARG A 431 -6.06 15.98 -28.44
C ARG A 431 -6.94 15.63 -29.65
N ALA A 432 -7.27 14.36 -29.83
CA ALA A 432 -8.15 13.91 -30.91
C ALA A 432 -9.53 14.60 -30.83
N ALA A 433 -10.10 14.71 -29.63
CA ALA A 433 -11.33 15.45 -29.41
C ALA A 433 -11.19 16.94 -29.77
N ARG A 434 -10.14 17.66 -29.33
CA ARG A 434 -9.93 19.08 -29.68
C ARG A 434 -9.89 19.33 -31.19
N GLU A 435 -9.12 18.51 -31.92
CA GLU A 435 -8.97 18.62 -33.38
C GLU A 435 -10.31 18.36 -34.10
N LEU A 436 -11.01 17.27 -33.77
CA LEU A 436 -12.27 16.89 -34.41
C LEU A 436 -13.42 17.85 -34.07
N ILE A 437 -13.44 18.38 -32.84
CA ILE A 437 -14.50 19.30 -32.37
C ILE A 437 -14.34 20.70 -32.99
N ALA A 438 -13.12 21.17 -33.25
CA ALA A 438 -12.92 22.45 -33.94
C ALA A 438 -13.54 22.43 -35.35
N GLU A 439 -13.28 21.37 -36.12
CA GLU A 439 -13.85 21.14 -37.45
C GLU A 439 -15.38 20.96 -37.43
N TRP A 440 -15.89 20.18 -36.46
CA TRP A 440 -17.33 19.94 -36.30
C TRP A 440 -18.08 21.22 -35.89
N CYS A 441 -17.55 21.99 -34.94
CA CYS A 441 -18.12 23.26 -34.50
C CYS A 441 -18.19 24.27 -35.65
N ALA A 442 -17.13 24.35 -36.47
CA ALA A 442 -17.11 25.20 -37.66
C ALA A 442 -18.20 24.79 -38.68
N THR A 443 -18.37 23.48 -38.88
CA THR A 443 -19.38 22.91 -39.79
C THR A 443 -20.80 23.19 -39.31
N GLN A 444 -21.10 22.96 -38.03
CA GLN A 444 -22.39 23.28 -37.40
C GLN A 444 -22.70 24.79 -37.49
N LYS A 445 -21.70 25.65 -37.21
CA LYS A 445 -21.83 27.11 -37.26
C LYS A 445 -22.12 27.62 -38.68
N ALA A 446 -21.41 27.08 -39.68
CA ALA A 446 -21.64 27.40 -41.09
C ALA A 446 -23.02 26.94 -41.58
N ALA A 447 -23.57 25.86 -41.03
CA ALA A 447 -24.92 25.37 -41.30
C ALA A 447 -26.04 26.13 -40.55
N GLY A 448 -25.70 27.11 -39.70
CA GLY A 448 -26.67 27.83 -38.87
C GLY A 448 -27.30 26.98 -37.75
N LEU A 449 -26.69 25.83 -37.43
CA LEU A 449 -27.14 24.93 -36.38
C LEU A 449 -26.56 25.32 -35.01
N PRO A 450 -27.10 24.77 -33.90
CA PRO A 450 -26.41 24.79 -32.63
C PRO A 450 -24.99 24.23 -32.81
N HIS A 451 -24.00 25.01 -32.35
CA HIS A 451 -22.58 24.72 -32.54
C HIS A 451 -21.74 24.93 -31.27
N ARG A 452 -22.29 25.59 -30.23
CA ARG A 452 -21.51 25.93 -29.03
C ARG A 452 -21.14 24.69 -28.25
N VAL A 453 -19.88 24.59 -27.84
CA VAL A 453 -19.34 23.46 -27.07
C VAL A 453 -19.02 23.89 -25.64
N LEU A 454 -19.46 23.10 -24.67
CA LEU A 454 -19.05 23.23 -23.27
C LEU A 454 -18.03 22.15 -22.94
N TRP A 455 -16.75 22.53 -22.81
CA TRP A 455 -15.67 21.63 -22.43
C TRP A 455 -15.41 21.74 -20.93
N LEU A 456 -15.57 20.64 -20.21
CA LEU A 456 -15.43 20.55 -18.76
C LEU A 456 -14.18 19.74 -18.40
N ASN A 457 -13.39 20.23 -17.44
CA ASN A 457 -12.21 19.54 -16.89
C ASN A 457 -12.29 19.50 -15.35
N PRO A 458 -11.52 18.64 -14.64
CA PRO A 458 -11.60 18.49 -13.19
C PRO A 458 -11.17 19.72 -12.38
N THR A 459 -10.38 20.63 -12.98
CA THR A 459 -9.96 21.87 -12.30
C THR A 459 -9.81 23.03 -13.28
N THR A 460 -9.85 24.27 -12.78
CA THR A 460 -9.56 25.46 -13.60
C THR A 460 -8.13 25.46 -14.15
N ALA A 461 -7.15 24.87 -13.45
CA ALA A 461 -5.76 24.79 -13.93
C ALA A 461 -5.64 23.85 -15.15
N LEU A 462 -6.37 22.73 -15.14
CA LEU A 462 -6.54 21.86 -16.30
C LEU A 462 -7.24 22.60 -17.46
N SER A 463 -8.25 23.43 -17.16
CA SER A 463 -8.92 24.25 -18.17
C SER A 463 -7.99 25.26 -18.85
N GLU A 464 -7.01 25.84 -18.13
CA GLU A 464 -6.02 26.75 -18.69
C GLU A 464 -4.94 26.03 -19.53
N ALA A 465 -4.64 24.76 -19.21
CA ALA A 465 -3.82 23.90 -20.07
C ALA A 465 -4.59 23.45 -21.33
N ALA A 466 -5.89 23.18 -21.20
CA ALA A 466 -6.77 22.87 -22.33
C ALA A 466 -6.94 24.08 -23.28
N GLU A 467 -7.09 25.29 -22.74
CA GLU A 467 -7.19 26.57 -23.48
C GLU A 467 -6.03 26.72 -24.48
N ARG A 468 -4.78 26.59 -24.01
CA ARG A 468 -3.58 26.69 -24.86
C ARG A 468 -3.57 25.68 -26.00
N GLY A 469 -4.02 24.45 -25.74
CA GLY A 469 -4.07 23.39 -26.76
C GLY A 469 -5.23 23.50 -27.74
N LEU A 470 -6.38 24.02 -27.31
CA LEU A 470 -7.60 24.11 -28.12
C LEU A 470 -7.66 25.39 -28.97
N VAL A 471 -7.17 26.53 -28.45
CA VAL A 471 -7.12 27.81 -29.19
C VAL A 471 -6.35 27.67 -30.51
N ALA A 472 -5.25 26.90 -30.51
CA ALA A 472 -4.42 26.67 -31.71
C ALA A 472 -5.12 25.81 -32.80
N GLU A 473 -6.13 25.02 -32.43
CA GLU A 473 -6.97 24.26 -33.36
C GLU A 473 -8.15 25.12 -33.86
N LEU A 474 -8.85 25.80 -32.94
CA LEU A 474 -9.99 26.67 -33.25
C LEU A 474 -9.62 27.85 -34.16
N ALA A 475 -8.43 28.43 -33.99
CA ALA A 475 -7.94 29.52 -34.82
C ALA A 475 -7.86 29.17 -36.32
N ARG A 476 -7.67 27.89 -36.68
CA ARG A 476 -7.66 27.44 -38.10
C ARG A 476 -9.01 27.57 -38.79
N TYR A 477 -10.09 27.62 -38.01
CA TYR A 477 -11.48 27.73 -38.47
C TYR A 477 -12.10 29.10 -38.14
N GLY A 478 -11.32 30.06 -37.64
CA GLY A 478 -11.84 31.36 -37.18
C GLY A 478 -12.74 31.27 -35.96
N LEU A 479 -12.66 30.18 -35.19
CA LEU A 479 -13.48 29.96 -33.99
C LEU A 479 -12.82 30.55 -32.73
N THR A 480 -13.66 30.87 -31.76
CA THR A 480 -13.29 31.59 -30.54
C THR A 480 -13.43 30.71 -29.28
N CYS A 481 -12.61 30.99 -28.26
CA CYS A 481 -12.59 30.22 -27.02
C CYS A 481 -12.52 31.14 -25.80
N ALA A 482 -13.10 30.69 -24.67
CA ALA A 482 -12.95 31.36 -23.38
C ALA A 482 -12.99 30.36 -22.21
N VAL A 483 -12.02 30.41 -21.30
CA VAL A 483 -12.11 29.70 -20.00
C VAL A 483 -12.95 30.50 -18.99
N HIS A 484 -14.00 29.88 -18.45
CA HIS A 484 -14.73 30.35 -17.29
C HIS A 484 -13.99 29.98 -15.99
N ARG A 485 -13.51 31.00 -15.27
CA ARG A 485 -12.65 30.87 -14.07
C ARG A 485 -13.39 31.05 -12.74
N GLY A 486 -14.71 31.16 -12.73
CA GLY A 486 -15.47 31.47 -11.51
C GLY A 486 -15.07 32.83 -10.90
N ARG A 487 -15.36 33.04 -9.61
CA ARG A 487 -15.13 34.32 -8.90
C ARG A 487 -13.86 34.38 -8.05
N GLU A 488 -13.43 33.23 -7.51
CA GLU A 488 -12.39 33.14 -6.47
C GLU A 488 -10.98 32.88 -7.00
N ARG A 489 -10.86 32.47 -8.28
CA ARG A 489 -9.56 32.27 -8.94
C ARG A 489 -8.86 33.62 -9.15
N LYS A 490 -7.53 33.60 -9.29
CA LYS A 490 -6.73 34.78 -9.63
C LYS A 490 -7.13 35.35 -11.00
N ASP A 491 -7.04 36.67 -11.15
CA ASP A 491 -7.27 37.33 -12.46
C ASP A 491 -5.97 37.27 -13.30
N PRO A 492 -5.96 36.60 -14.48
CA PRO A 492 -4.76 36.49 -15.30
C PRO A 492 -4.29 37.82 -15.91
N LEU A 493 -5.13 38.87 -15.91
CA LEU A 493 -4.76 40.22 -16.37
C LEU A 493 -4.45 41.19 -15.21
N ARG A 494 -4.60 40.77 -13.95
CA ARG A 494 -4.22 41.55 -12.76
C ARG A 494 -3.53 40.64 -11.73
N ALA A 495 -2.20 40.56 -11.85
CA ALA A 495 -1.38 39.79 -10.92
C ALA A 495 -1.61 40.24 -9.46
N GLY A 496 -1.96 39.30 -8.59
CA GLY A 496 -2.34 39.55 -7.20
C GLY A 496 -3.85 39.48 -6.95
N ASP A 497 -4.67 40.01 -7.86
CA ASP A 497 -6.13 40.10 -7.70
C ASP A 497 -6.85 38.76 -7.93
N THR A 498 -8.13 38.71 -7.56
CA THR A 498 -9.07 37.64 -7.94
C THR A 498 -10.09 38.14 -8.96
N MET A 499 -10.64 37.21 -9.75
CA MET A 499 -11.63 37.51 -10.79
C MET A 499 -12.80 38.35 -10.27
N CYS A 500 -13.19 38.20 -9.01
CA CYS A 500 -14.10 39.13 -8.34
C CYS A 500 -13.37 39.97 -7.29
N VAL A 501 -12.92 41.17 -7.67
CA VAL A 501 -12.27 42.15 -6.76
C VAL A 501 -13.11 42.54 -5.53
N ASN A 502 -14.42 42.23 -5.51
CA ASN A 502 -15.33 42.49 -4.40
C ASN A 502 -15.67 41.20 -3.62
N LEU A 503 -14.67 40.32 -3.42
CA LEU A 503 -14.89 38.92 -3.02
C LEU A 503 -15.57 38.76 -1.66
N GLU A 504 -15.12 39.49 -0.64
CA GLU A 504 -15.69 39.49 0.72
C GLU A 504 -17.21 39.71 0.68
N MET A 505 -17.68 40.69 -0.10
CA MET A 505 -19.10 40.98 -0.22
C MET A 505 -19.86 39.83 -0.89
N THR A 506 -19.24 39.08 -1.83
CA THR A 506 -19.86 37.86 -2.38
C THR A 506 -19.96 36.72 -1.37
N GLN A 507 -19.01 36.63 -0.43
CA GLN A 507 -19.07 35.67 0.68
C GLN A 507 -20.19 36.05 1.65
N LEU A 508 -20.35 37.34 1.98
CA LEU A 508 -21.50 37.83 2.78
C LEU A 508 -22.85 37.53 2.10
N ALA A 509 -23.00 37.76 0.80
CA ALA A 509 -24.24 37.39 0.09
C ALA A 509 -24.54 35.88 0.15
N ARG A 510 -23.52 35.03 -0.05
CA ARG A 510 -23.67 33.56 0.13
C ARG A 510 -24.10 33.21 1.56
N ALA A 511 -23.50 33.83 2.57
CA ALA A 511 -23.87 33.62 3.98
C ALA A 511 -25.31 34.06 4.29
N ALA A 512 -25.82 35.10 3.62
CA ALA A 512 -27.21 35.54 3.72
C ALA A 512 -28.21 34.72 2.87
N GLY A 513 -27.76 33.70 2.13
CA GLY A 513 -28.58 32.97 1.15
C GLY A 513 -29.09 33.84 -0.01
N GLU A 514 -28.40 34.95 -0.29
CA GLU A 514 -28.72 35.90 -1.35
C GLU A 514 -27.98 35.58 -2.65
N SER A 515 -28.59 35.91 -3.80
CA SER A 515 -27.94 35.70 -5.10
C SER A 515 -26.88 36.76 -5.33
N VAL A 516 -25.61 36.35 -5.42
CA VAL A 516 -24.47 37.25 -5.70
C VAL A 516 -24.72 38.10 -6.97
N GLY A 517 -25.45 37.55 -7.95
CA GLY A 517 -25.83 38.26 -9.18
C GLY A 517 -26.73 39.48 -8.95
N THR A 518 -27.71 39.40 -8.03
CA THR A 518 -28.60 40.51 -7.71
C THR A 518 -28.08 41.36 -6.55
N ALA A 519 -27.71 40.71 -5.44
CA ALA A 519 -27.35 41.35 -4.17
C ALA A 519 -26.03 42.12 -4.19
N ILE A 520 -25.04 41.64 -4.96
CA ILE A 520 -23.72 42.27 -5.08
C ILE A 520 -23.55 42.94 -6.44
N CYS A 521 -23.92 42.25 -7.52
CA CYS A 521 -23.53 42.66 -8.86
C CYS A 521 -24.50 43.62 -9.54
N GLY A 522 -25.81 43.39 -9.37
CA GLY A 522 -26.88 44.15 -10.01
C GLY A 522 -27.14 43.80 -11.48
N VAL A 523 -28.17 44.43 -12.04
CA VAL A 523 -28.57 44.32 -13.45
C VAL A 523 -28.62 45.73 -14.04
N ARG A 524 -28.09 45.95 -15.25
CA ARG A 524 -28.25 47.25 -15.94
C ARG A 524 -29.70 47.38 -16.41
N GLY A 525 -30.35 48.46 -16.01
CA GLY A 525 -31.75 48.80 -16.32
C GLY A 525 -32.15 50.08 -15.57
N GLU A 526 -33.30 50.65 -15.89
CA GLU A 526 -33.74 51.90 -15.25
C GLU A 526 -33.94 51.74 -13.73
N GLY A 527 -33.26 52.58 -12.94
CA GLY A 527 -33.30 52.54 -11.48
C GLY A 527 -32.49 51.41 -10.79
N GLY A 528 -31.83 50.52 -11.55
CA GLY A 528 -31.07 49.39 -11.00
C GLY A 528 -29.67 49.77 -10.49
N ALA A 529 -29.44 49.66 -9.17
CA ALA A 529 -28.08 49.74 -8.61
C ALA A 529 -27.19 48.60 -9.13
N VAL A 530 -25.89 48.87 -9.34
CA VAL A 530 -24.88 47.90 -9.79
C VAL A 530 -23.61 48.00 -8.95
N CYS A 531 -22.79 46.95 -8.94
CA CYS A 531 -21.50 46.95 -8.24
C CYS A 531 -20.60 48.08 -8.77
N PRO A 532 -19.98 48.92 -7.92
CA PRO A 532 -19.10 49.99 -8.40
C PRO A 532 -17.88 49.44 -9.16
N PHE A 533 -17.35 48.30 -8.73
CA PHE A 533 -16.20 47.64 -9.37
C PHE A 533 -16.55 46.86 -10.65
N ARG A 534 -17.77 46.97 -11.19
CA ARG A 534 -18.27 46.05 -12.25
C ARG A 534 -17.43 46.06 -13.52
N GLU A 535 -16.96 47.23 -13.95
CA GLU A 535 -16.20 47.40 -15.19
C GLU A 535 -14.75 46.87 -15.08
N GLU A 536 -14.17 46.89 -13.87
CA GLU A 536 -12.84 46.32 -13.58
C GLU A 536 -12.88 44.81 -13.25
N CYS A 537 -14.05 44.30 -12.86
CA CYS A 537 -14.24 42.94 -12.36
C CYS A 537 -14.00 41.87 -13.45
N GLY A 538 -12.92 41.11 -13.32
CA GLY A 538 -12.57 39.99 -14.22
C GLY A 538 -13.70 38.98 -14.43
N TYR A 539 -14.55 38.75 -13.43
CA TYR A 539 -15.73 37.89 -13.54
C TYR A 539 -16.77 38.42 -14.55
N TYR A 540 -16.97 39.74 -14.63
CA TYR A 540 -17.84 40.33 -15.66
C TYR A 540 -17.14 40.43 -17.00
N ARG A 541 -15.84 40.75 -17.00
CA ARG A 541 -14.99 40.78 -18.20
C ARG A 541 -15.00 39.43 -18.94
N GLN A 542 -14.83 38.31 -18.23
CA GLN A 542 -14.97 36.97 -18.81
C GLN A 542 -16.40 36.63 -19.25
N THR A 543 -17.45 37.22 -18.64
CA THR A 543 -18.84 36.86 -18.96
C THR A 543 -19.20 37.27 -20.39
N ALA A 544 -18.68 38.40 -20.89
CA ALA A 544 -18.83 38.81 -22.28
C ALA A 544 -18.07 37.87 -23.25
N ALA A 545 -16.83 37.50 -22.90
CA ALA A 545 -16.03 36.56 -23.70
C ALA A 545 -16.69 35.16 -23.77
N VAL A 546 -17.18 34.64 -22.65
CA VAL A 546 -17.91 33.37 -22.56
C VAL A 546 -19.21 33.39 -23.38
N ALA A 547 -19.94 34.51 -23.40
CA ALA A 547 -21.15 34.66 -24.20
C ALA A 547 -20.89 34.81 -25.71
N ALA A 548 -19.69 35.23 -26.11
CA ALA A 548 -19.26 35.35 -27.50
C ALA A 548 -18.52 34.10 -28.03
N ALA A 549 -18.01 33.24 -27.14
CA ALA A 549 -17.16 32.11 -27.51
C ALA A 549 -17.90 30.98 -28.23
N ASP A 550 -17.23 30.32 -29.17
CA ASP A 550 -17.72 29.10 -29.82
C ASP A 550 -17.49 27.86 -28.94
N VAL A 551 -16.37 27.82 -28.22
CA VAL A 551 -16.09 26.79 -27.21
C VAL A 551 -15.78 27.43 -25.87
N VAL A 552 -16.62 27.16 -24.87
CA VAL A 552 -16.37 27.56 -23.49
C VAL A 552 -15.72 26.41 -22.74
N ILE A 553 -14.59 26.69 -22.11
CA ILE A 553 -13.93 25.72 -21.21
C ILE A 553 -14.27 26.09 -19.77
N ALA A 554 -14.67 25.14 -18.94
CA ALA A 554 -14.97 25.37 -17.52
C ALA A 554 -14.51 24.18 -16.66
N ALA A 555 -14.73 24.27 -15.34
CA ALA A 555 -14.47 23.17 -14.41
C ALA A 555 -15.76 22.32 -14.21
N HIS A 556 -15.63 21.04 -13.87
CA HIS A 556 -16.74 20.07 -13.78
C HIS A 556 -17.94 20.56 -12.95
N GLU A 557 -17.68 21.28 -11.86
CA GLU A 557 -18.71 21.81 -10.94
C GLU A 557 -19.71 22.73 -11.66
N THR A 558 -19.30 23.34 -12.78
CA THR A 558 -20.16 24.17 -13.65
C THR A 558 -21.37 23.41 -14.18
N ALA A 559 -21.26 22.08 -14.35
CA ALA A 559 -22.33 21.24 -14.88
C ALA A 559 -23.53 21.09 -13.93
N PHE A 560 -23.30 21.30 -12.64
CA PHE A 560 -24.30 21.21 -11.56
C PHE A 560 -24.84 22.59 -11.13
N LEU A 561 -24.48 23.63 -11.89
CA LEU A 561 -24.83 25.02 -11.64
C LEU A 561 -25.60 25.62 -12.83
N ALA A 562 -26.18 26.80 -12.64
CA ALA A 562 -26.73 27.58 -13.74
C ALA A 562 -25.60 28.00 -14.71
N LEU A 563 -25.65 27.53 -15.96
CA LEU A 563 -24.57 27.71 -16.92
C LEU A 563 -24.25 29.21 -17.16
N PRO A 564 -22.97 29.61 -17.13
CA PRO A 564 -22.59 31.01 -17.27
C PRO A 564 -22.84 31.54 -18.70
N GLY A 565 -22.88 32.87 -18.85
CA GLY A 565 -22.77 33.54 -20.14
C GLY A 565 -23.78 33.15 -21.24
N ARG A 566 -24.97 32.64 -20.87
CA ARG A 566 -26.02 32.18 -21.82
C ARG A 566 -25.65 30.97 -22.69
N ILE A 567 -24.65 30.17 -22.31
CA ILE A 567 -24.25 28.94 -23.04
C ILE A 567 -25.43 28.02 -23.39
N ALA A 568 -26.46 27.97 -22.53
CA ALA A 568 -27.67 27.17 -22.74
C ALA A 568 -28.55 27.59 -23.93
N GLU A 569 -28.35 28.77 -24.54
CA GLU A 569 -29.17 29.25 -25.66
C GLU A 569 -28.83 28.55 -26.99
N ASP A 570 -27.59 28.03 -27.13
CA ASP A 570 -27.03 27.47 -28.37
C ASP A 570 -26.11 26.23 -28.16
N LEU A 571 -26.10 25.66 -26.94
CA LEU A 571 -25.32 24.48 -26.56
C LEU A 571 -25.62 23.28 -27.47
N ALA A 572 -24.58 22.75 -28.08
CA ALA A 572 -24.64 21.66 -29.06
C ALA A 572 -23.92 20.39 -28.63
N LEU A 573 -22.91 20.51 -27.76
CA LEU A 573 -22.12 19.39 -27.25
C LEU A 573 -21.56 19.74 -25.86
N THR A 574 -21.69 18.82 -24.91
CA THR A 574 -20.90 18.86 -23.66
C THR A 574 -19.80 17.81 -23.71
N VAL A 575 -18.57 18.20 -23.37
CA VAL A 575 -17.42 17.30 -23.21
C VAL A 575 -17.03 17.28 -21.74
N PHE A 576 -16.89 16.10 -21.14
CA PHE A 576 -16.20 15.90 -19.86
C PHE A 576 -14.85 15.23 -20.14
N ASP A 577 -13.74 15.87 -19.75
CA ASP A 577 -12.38 15.29 -19.86
C ASP A 577 -11.89 14.83 -18.48
N GLU A 578 -11.46 13.57 -18.38
CA GLU A 578 -11.35 12.78 -17.15
C GLU A 578 -12.70 12.53 -16.41
N ALA A 579 -12.64 11.88 -15.24
CA ALA A 579 -13.82 11.45 -14.49
C ALA A 579 -14.51 12.61 -13.74
N PHE A 580 -15.84 12.74 -13.87
CA PHE A 580 -16.63 13.80 -13.23
C PHE A 580 -17.66 13.34 -12.18
N TRP A 581 -17.85 12.02 -12.02
CA TRP A 581 -18.97 11.45 -11.25
C TRP A 581 -18.91 11.73 -9.73
N GLN A 582 -17.77 12.21 -9.22
CA GLN A 582 -17.65 12.65 -7.82
C GLN A 582 -18.11 14.10 -7.61
N ASP A 583 -18.06 14.95 -8.65
CA ASP A 583 -18.20 16.40 -8.53
C ASP A 583 -19.66 16.85 -8.29
N GLY A 584 -20.63 15.97 -8.55
CA GLY A 584 -22.04 16.15 -8.22
C GLY A 584 -22.45 15.63 -6.83
N LEU A 585 -21.54 15.04 -6.06
CA LEU A 585 -21.88 14.45 -4.75
C LEU A 585 -21.94 15.52 -3.66
N THR A 586 -23.12 15.66 -3.04
CA THR A 586 -23.37 16.62 -1.96
C THR A 586 -23.64 15.87 -0.65
N MET A 587 -22.55 15.55 0.07
CA MET A 587 -22.57 14.74 1.30
C MET A 587 -22.30 15.59 2.55
N GLY A 588 -22.67 15.06 3.72
CA GLY A 588 -22.25 15.60 5.03
C GLY A 588 -22.97 16.88 5.48
N ARG A 589 -23.89 17.44 4.67
CA ARG A 589 -24.82 18.50 5.09
C ARG A 589 -25.66 17.98 6.27
N ALA A 590 -25.67 18.71 7.39
CA ALA A 590 -26.38 18.31 8.61
C ALA A 590 -27.48 19.30 9.01
N ILE A 591 -28.52 18.75 9.62
CA ILE A 591 -29.62 19.47 10.27
C ILE A 591 -29.73 18.93 11.70
N CYS A 592 -29.49 19.77 12.71
CA CYS A 592 -29.69 19.38 14.11
C CYS A 592 -31.17 19.04 14.35
N VAL A 593 -31.43 17.95 15.06
CA VAL A 593 -32.80 17.48 15.36
C VAL A 593 -33.44 18.29 16.48
N ALA A 594 -32.66 18.69 17.49
CA ALA A 594 -33.17 19.37 18.67
C ALA A 594 -33.67 20.79 18.35
N GLY A 595 -34.95 21.05 18.63
CA GLY A 595 -35.60 22.33 18.37
C GLY A 595 -36.00 22.52 16.91
N LEU A 596 -36.14 21.45 16.12
CA LEU A 596 -36.62 21.50 14.74
C LEU A 596 -37.93 22.28 14.63
N ALA A 597 -38.93 21.95 15.44
CA ALA A 597 -40.21 22.65 15.47
C ALA A 597 -40.09 24.09 16.01
N HIS A 598 -39.30 24.31 17.05
CA HIS A 598 -39.09 25.64 17.65
C HIS A 598 -38.42 26.62 16.67
N ASN A 599 -37.51 26.14 15.81
CA ASN A 599 -36.87 26.93 14.76
C ASN A 599 -37.89 27.54 13.76
N ALA A 600 -39.04 26.89 13.52
CA ALA A 600 -40.11 27.46 12.70
C ALA A 600 -40.75 28.70 13.37
N THR A 601 -40.92 28.67 14.70
CA THR A 601 -41.42 29.83 15.47
C THR A 601 -40.44 31.00 15.45
N LEU A 602 -39.12 30.73 15.54
CA LEU A 602 -38.08 31.75 15.51
C LEU A 602 -37.95 32.45 14.14
N TYR A 603 -38.12 31.69 13.06
CA TYR A 603 -38.02 32.19 11.68
C TYR A 603 -39.28 31.78 10.89
N PRO A 604 -40.30 32.64 10.86
CA PRO A 604 -41.63 32.30 10.36
C PRO A 604 -41.70 32.14 8.85
N VAL A 605 -42.81 31.58 8.38
CA VAL A 605 -43.21 31.59 6.97
C VAL A 605 -43.70 32.99 6.58
N TYR A 606 -43.54 33.35 5.31
CA TYR A 606 -44.02 34.61 4.74
C TYR A 606 -44.89 34.36 3.51
N ARG A 607 -45.85 35.26 3.29
CA ARG A 607 -46.66 35.36 2.08
C ARG A 607 -46.48 36.71 1.41
N ARG A 608 -46.69 36.78 0.08
CA ARG A 608 -46.71 38.04 -0.68
C ARG A 608 -48.13 38.60 -0.70
N LEU A 609 -48.26 39.91 -0.50
CA LEU A 609 -49.47 40.65 -0.84
C LEU A 609 -49.50 40.97 -2.35
N PRO A 610 -50.66 41.31 -2.94
CA PRO A 610 -50.74 41.77 -4.34
C PRO A 610 -49.86 42.99 -4.65
N SER A 611 -49.51 43.79 -3.64
CA SER A 611 -48.54 44.90 -3.73
C SER A 611 -47.06 44.46 -3.75
N GLY A 612 -46.78 43.17 -3.91
CA GLY A 612 -45.44 42.58 -3.85
C GLY A 612 -44.82 42.49 -2.45
N ARG A 613 -45.34 43.23 -1.47
CA ARG A 613 -44.81 43.28 -0.09
C ARG A 613 -44.90 41.91 0.58
N GLN A 614 -43.76 41.42 1.05
CA GLN A 614 -43.65 40.23 1.91
C GLN A 614 -44.20 40.55 3.32
N VAL A 615 -45.07 39.70 3.85
CA VAL A 615 -45.60 39.78 5.22
C VAL A 615 -45.54 38.41 5.89
N ARG A 616 -45.47 38.37 7.23
CA ARG A 616 -45.51 37.10 7.98
C ARG A 616 -46.83 36.36 7.72
N ASP A 617 -46.76 35.04 7.70
CA ASP A 617 -47.87 34.13 7.53
C ASP A 617 -48.00 33.26 8.80
N PRO A 618 -48.87 33.61 9.76
CA PRO A 618 -49.03 32.84 11.00
C PRO A 618 -49.51 31.42 10.74
N GLU A 619 -50.50 31.25 9.86
CA GLU A 619 -51.09 29.97 9.48
C GLU A 619 -50.03 29.06 8.85
N GLY A 620 -49.30 29.54 7.84
CA GLY A 620 -48.19 28.79 7.23
C GLY A 620 -47.03 28.50 8.20
N THR A 621 -46.82 29.35 9.21
CA THR A 621 -45.82 29.12 10.26
C THR A 621 -46.24 27.99 11.20
N ASP A 622 -47.52 27.94 11.57
CA ASP A 622 -48.07 26.90 12.43
C ASP A 622 -48.21 25.54 11.72
N ASP A 623 -48.59 25.53 10.43
CA ASP A 623 -48.49 24.36 9.55
C ASP A 623 -47.07 23.75 9.62
N LEU A 624 -46.05 24.57 9.34
CA LEU A 624 -44.67 24.09 9.29
C LEU A 624 -44.15 23.66 10.67
N ARG A 625 -44.56 24.36 11.74
CA ARG A 625 -44.26 23.99 13.13
C ARG A 625 -44.84 22.62 13.47
N ALA A 626 -46.09 22.34 13.07
CA ALA A 626 -46.71 21.04 13.27
C ALA A 626 -46.02 19.93 12.47
N LEU A 627 -45.73 20.16 11.18
CA LEU A 627 -45.02 19.22 10.30
C LEU A 627 -43.62 18.88 10.84
N ARG A 628 -42.86 19.90 11.29
CA ARG A 628 -41.56 19.71 11.95
C ARG A 628 -41.66 19.00 13.30
N ALA A 629 -42.70 19.25 14.09
CA ALA A 629 -42.90 18.57 15.38
C ALA A 629 -43.14 17.06 15.19
N ARG A 630 -43.89 16.67 14.15
CA ARG A 630 -44.10 15.25 13.78
C ARG A 630 -42.78 14.59 13.37
N LEU A 631 -41.93 15.29 12.61
CA LEU A 631 -40.60 14.80 12.25
C LEU A 631 -39.66 14.71 13.48
N GLU A 632 -39.66 15.71 14.35
CA GLU A 632 -38.87 15.72 15.59
C GLU A 632 -39.29 14.58 16.53
N GLN A 633 -40.60 14.30 16.63
CA GLN A 633 -41.14 13.15 17.36
C GLN A 633 -40.73 11.80 16.73
N ALA A 634 -40.79 11.67 15.40
CA ALA A 634 -40.34 10.48 14.69
C ALA A 634 -38.86 10.18 15.00
N LEU A 635 -38.00 11.18 14.84
CA LEU A 635 -36.56 11.08 15.05
C LEU A 635 -36.18 10.84 16.51
N ALA A 636 -36.94 11.36 17.48
CA ALA A 636 -36.74 11.10 18.91
C ALA A 636 -36.91 9.62 19.30
N THR A 637 -37.53 8.79 18.45
CA THR A 637 -37.68 7.34 18.63
C THR A 637 -36.90 6.49 17.63
N ALA A 638 -36.17 7.13 16.71
CA ALA A 638 -35.41 6.45 15.66
C ALA A 638 -34.05 5.95 16.17
N PRO A 639 -33.58 4.77 15.72
CA PRO A 639 -32.18 4.38 15.89
C PRO A 639 -31.25 5.24 15.01
N ALA A 640 -29.95 5.22 15.31
CA ALA A 640 -28.95 5.77 14.40
C ALA A 640 -28.89 4.97 13.09
N GLY A 641 -28.60 5.63 11.97
CA GLY A 641 -28.56 5.05 10.63
C GLY A 641 -29.60 5.64 9.69
N TYR A 642 -29.84 4.96 8.56
CA TYR A 642 -30.74 5.42 7.50
C TYR A 642 -32.17 5.66 7.99
N LEU A 643 -32.80 6.74 7.53
CA LEU A 643 -34.18 7.05 7.91
C LEU A 643 -35.15 6.03 7.30
N ARG A 644 -35.96 5.41 8.17
CA ARG A 644 -36.96 4.39 7.81
C ARG A 644 -38.34 5.01 7.61
N ARG A 645 -39.04 4.54 6.58
CA ARG A 645 -40.41 4.90 6.20
C ARG A 645 -41.40 4.71 7.36
N GLU A 646 -41.36 3.52 7.96
CA GLU A 646 -42.17 3.11 9.12
C GLU A 646 -42.13 4.12 10.27
N THR A 647 -40.97 4.75 10.52
CA THR A 647 -40.79 5.72 11.60
C THR A 647 -41.49 7.06 11.29
N LEU A 648 -41.53 7.45 10.02
CA LEU A 648 -42.25 8.64 9.54
C LEU A 648 -43.76 8.40 9.54
N GLU A 649 -44.20 7.24 9.05
CA GLU A 649 -45.60 6.79 9.02
C GLU A 649 -46.18 6.62 10.43
N LYS A 650 -45.38 6.23 11.43
CA LYS A 650 -45.79 6.20 12.85
C LYS A 650 -45.99 7.59 13.47
N ALA A 651 -45.36 8.64 12.93
CA ALA A 651 -45.73 10.04 13.21
C ALA A 651 -46.85 10.57 12.29
N GLY A 652 -47.36 9.69 11.40
CA GLY A 652 -48.39 9.94 10.41
C GLY A 652 -47.95 10.79 9.21
N LEU A 653 -46.65 11.09 9.05
CA LEU A 653 -46.18 11.94 7.96
C LEU A 653 -46.46 11.26 6.62
N THR A 654 -47.08 12.01 5.70
CA THR A 654 -47.37 11.59 4.33
C THR A 654 -46.40 12.21 3.33
N ALA A 655 -46.41 11.73 2.08
CA ALA A 655 -45.67 12.37 1.00
C ALA A 655 -46.18 13.81 0.74
N GLU A 656 -47.50 14.04 0.82
CA GLU A 656 -48.13 15.35 0.66
C GLU A 656 -47.75 16.32 1.79
N ASP A 657 -47.73 15.85 3.05
CA ASP A 657 -47.17 16.59 4.20
C ASP A 657 -45.75 17.09 3.92
N CYS A 658 -44.90 16.23 3.35
CA CYS A 658 -43.50 16.56 3.05
C CYS A 658 -43.38 17.54 1.86
N VAL A 659 -44.21 17.41 0.83
CA VAL A 659 -44.29 18.40 -0.27
C VAL A 659 -44.79 19.76 0.25
N ARG A 660 -45.81 19.78 1.12
CA ARG A 660 -46.31 21.00 1.79
C ARG A 660 -45.22 21.62 2.67
N ALA A 661 -44.49 20.82 3.46
CA ALA A 661 -43.37 21.30 4.27
C ALA A 661 -42.28 21.94 3.38
N ARG A 662 -41.86 21.28 2.29
CA ARG A 662 -40.89 21.83 1.32
C ARG A 662 -41.31 23.21 0.78
N GLN A 663 -42.59 23.38 0.44
CA GLN A 663 -43.13 24.68 -0.01
C GLN A 663 -43.02 25.74 1.09
N LEU A 664 -43.43 25.40 2.32
CA LEU A 664 -43.41 26.29 3.47
C LEU A 664 -41.98 26.70 3.86
N GLU A 665 -41.00 25.80 3.82
CA GLU A 665 -39.58 26.14 4.02
C GLU A 665 -39.10 27.18 3.00
N GLY A 666 -39.44 27.00 1.71
CA GLY A 666 -39.13 27.98 0.67
C GLY A 666 -39.75 29.36 0.94
N ALA A 667 -40.99 29.37 1.45
CA ALA A 667 -41.73 30.58 1.81
C ALA A 667 -41.21 31.28 3.08
N ARG A 668 -40.26 30.69 3.84
CA ARG A 668 -39.52 31.39 4.93
C ARG A 668 -38.44 32.34 4.41
N ARG A 669 -38.09 32.27 3.12
CA ARG A 669 -36.98 33.05 2.56
C ARG A 669 -37.24 34.55 2.71
N ARG A 670 -36.36 35.23 3.45
CA ARG A 670 -36.32 36.69 3.48
C ARG A 670 -35.66 37.20 2.20
N GLU A 671 -36.36 38.06 1.46
CA GLU A 671 -35.90 38.58 0.18
C GLU A 671 -35.42 40.04 0.28
N GLY A 672 -34.49 40.43 -0.60
CA GLY A 672 -34.06 41.83 -0.74
C GLY A 672 -33.23 42.33 0.44
N LEU A 673 -32.54 41.42 1.14
CA LEU A 673 -31.68 41.73 2.29
C LEU A 673 -30.45 42.52 1.87
N MET A 674 -30.01 42.35 0.62
CA MET A 674 -28.82 42.98 0.07
C MET A 674 -29.08 43.59 -1.31
N ARG A 675 -28.47 44.75 -1.55
CA ARG A 675 -28.44 45.43 -2.85
C ARG A 675 -27.01 45.88 -3.20
N PRO A 676 -26.66 46.11 -4.48
CA PRO A 676 -25.31 46.50 -4.89
C PRO A 676 -24.78 47.82 -4.28
N ASP A 677 -25.67 48.74 -3.90
CA ASP A 677 -25.35 50.03 -3.28
C ASP A 677 -25.00 49.95 -1.77
N MET A 678 -25.25 48.82 -1.10
CA MET A 678 -25.07 48.71 0.34
C MET A 678 -23.61 48.66 0.79
N SER A 679 -23.32 49.28 1.95
CA SER A 679 -22.02 49.24 2.62
C SER A 679 -21.67 47.85 3.14
N GLY A 680 -20.38 47.57 3.37
CA GLY A 680 -19.95 46.31 3.99
C GLY A 680 -20.49 46.10 5.41
N ALA A 681 -20.71 47.19 6.17
CA ALA A 681 -21.30 47.12 7.50
C ALA A 681 -22.79 46.73 7.44
N ASP A 682 -23.56 47.28 6.49
CA ASP A 682 -24.98 46.95 6.35
C ASP A 682 -25.18 45.58 5.69
N ARG A 683 -24.21 45.10 4.91
CA ARG A 683 -24.16 43.69 4.47
C ARG A 683 -23.91 42.73 5.63
N ARG A 684 -23.03 43.06 6.59
CA ARG A 684 -22.87 42.24 7.82
C ARG A 684 -24.19 42.16 8.60
N LYS A 685 -24.86 43.29 8.86
CA LYS A 685 -26.21 43.33 9.45
C LYS A 685 -27.25 42.54 8.63
N ALA A 686 -27.12 42.51 7.30
CA ALA A 686 -28.01 41.73 6.44
C ALA A 686 -27.76 40.22 6.53
N VAL A 687 -26.54 39.76 6.82
CA VAL A 687 -26.25 38.36 7.17
C VAL A 687 -26.89 37.99 8.51
N GLU A 688 -26.69 38.82 9.54
CA GLU A 688 -27.34 38.65 10.86
C GLU A 688 -28.88 38.59 10.71
N GLY A 689 -29.44 39.47 9.88
CA GLY A 689 -30.86 39.50 9.55
C GLY A 689 -31.36 38.35 8.66
N ALA A 690 -30.48 37.59 8.00
CA ALA A 690 -30.88 36.56 7.04
C ALA A 690 -31.50 35.31 7.71
N GLY A 691 -31.15 35.05 8.97
CA GLY A 691 -31.67 33.92 9.74
C GLY A 691 -31.41 32.57 9.03
N VAL A 692 -32.46 31.82 8.76
CA VAL A 692 -32.39 30.48 8.14
C VAL A 692 -32.14 30.47 6.63
N ASN A 693 -32.06 31.62 5.94
CA ASN A 693 -31.96 31.70 4.47
C ASN A 693 -30.95 30.71 3.84
N ALA A 694 -29.73 30.64 4.38
CA ALA A 694 -28.68 29.73 3.88
C ALA A 694 -28.97 28.24 4.15
N GLN A 695 -29.82 27.92 5.13
CA GLN A 695 -30.24 26.56 5.48
C GLN A 695 -31.48 26.09 4.71
N LEU A 696 -32.24 26.99 4.06
CA LEU A 696 -33.51 26.62 3.40
C LEU A 696 -33.33 25.57 2.29
N SER A 697 -32.22 25.62 1.55
CA SER A 697 -31.87 24.58 0.56
C SER A 697 -31.46 23.25 1.19
N CYS A 698 -31.21 23.20 2.50
CA CYS A 698 -30.96 21.96 3.24
C CYS A 698 -32.29 21.33 3.66
N TYR A 699 -33.17 22.14 4.26
CA TYR A 699 -34.53 21.71 4.63
C TYR A 699 -35.35 21.30 3.40
N ALA A 700 -35.28 22.04 2.29
CA ALA A 700 -35.96 21.66 1.04
C ALA A 700 -35.45 20.32 0.47
N SER A 701 -34.14 20.03 0.55
CA SER A 701 -33.60 18.72 0.17
C SER A 701 -34.08 17.61 1.12
N LEU A 702 -34.06 17.84 2.44
CA LEU A 702 -34.60 16.90 3.42
C LEU A 702 -36.06 16.53 3.12
N TRP A 703 -36.95 17.51 3.01
CA TRP A 703 -38.36 17.26 2.75
C TRP A 703 -38.63 16.63 1.37
N THR A 704 -37.73 16.82 0.40
CA THR A 704 -37.79 16.08 -0.88
C THR A 704 -37.49 14.59 -0.64
N VAL A 705 -36.37 14.28 0.01
CA VAL A 705 -35.98 12.89 0.33
C VAL A 705 -37.05 12.16 1.17
N LEU A 706 -37.69 12.86 2.12
CA LEU A 706 -38.80 12.28 2.90
C LEU A 706 -40.06 12.07 2.05
N ALA A 707 -40.40 13.00 1.14
CA ALA A 707 -41.52 12.82 0.21
C ALA A 707 -41.28 11.64 -0.75
N ASP A 708 -40.08 11.53 -1.32
CA ASP A 708 -39.69 10.45 -2.24
C ASP A 708 -39.79 9.07 -1.56
N LEU A 709 -39.31 8.96 -0.31
CA LEU A 709 -39.40 7.74 0.50
C LEU A 709 -40.86 7.35 0.83
N LEU A 710 -41.70 8.33 1.17
CA LEU A 710 -43.12 8.11 1.51
C LEU A 710 -44.00 7.87 0.27
N ALA A 711 -43.59 8.31 -0.91
CA ALA A 711 -44.28 8.08 -2.18
C ALA A 711 -43.85 6.79 -2.89
N GLY A 712 -42.58 6.38 -2.74
CA GLY A 712 -42.05 5.14 -3.31
C GLY A 712 -42.46 3.88 -2.53
N THR A 713 -41.76 2.76 -2.72
CA THR A 713 -42.01 1.48 -2.04
C THR A 713 -40.90 1.04 -1.08
N ALA A 714 -39.80 1.79 -0.97
CA ALA A 714 -38.66 1.44 -0.12
C ALA A 714 -38.99 1.53 1.39
N GLU A 715 -38.33 0.69 2.18
CA GLU A 715 -38.41 0.72 3.66
C GLU A 715 -37.61 1.88 4.28
N ALA A 716 -36.55 2.33 3.61
CA ALA A 716 -35.60 3.34 4.10
C ALA A 716 -34.85 3.97 2.93
N THR A 717 -34.19 5.11 3.16
CA THR A 717 -33.41 5.82 2.12
C THR A 717 -31.94 5.97 2.49
N GLY A 718 -31.06 5.79 1.51
CA GLY A 718 -29.64 6.13 1.59
C GLY A 718 -29.37 7.63 1.66
N ARG A 719 -30.33 8.45 1.19
CA ARG A 719 -30.17 9.91 1.02
C ARG A 719 -30.26 10.71 2.33
N ALA A 720 -30.72 10.09 3.41
CA ALA A 720 -30.79 10.71 4.74
C ALA A 720 -30.55 9.69 5.86
N GLU A 721 -29.68 10.02 6.80
CA GLU A 721 -29.38 9.21 7.99
C GLU A 721 -29.37 10.04 9.27
N LEU A 722 -29.81 9.43 10.39
CA LEU A 722 -29.74 10.00 11.72
C LEU A 722 -28.41 9.62 12.37
N ALA A 723 -27.58 10.62 12.69
CA ALA A 723 -26.25 10.42 13.25
C ALA A 723 -26.00 11.37 14.43
N HIS A 724 -25.14 10.95 15.36
CA HIS A 724 -24.66 11.81 16.44
C HIS A 724 -23.44 12.61 15.94
N ARG A 725 -23.49 13.94 16.04
CA ARG A 725 -22.38 14.84 15.68
C ARG A 725 -21.92 15.65 16.88
N GLN A 726 -20.68 16.09 16.87
CA GLN A 726 -20.14 17.05 17.85
C GLN A 726 -20.13 18.45 17.25
N ASP A 727 -20.45 19.46 18.06
CA ASP A 727 -20.22 20.87 17.73
C ASP A 727 -18.77 21.29 18.01
N SER A 728 -18.42 22.54 17.71
CA SER A 728 -17.08 23.09 17.93
C SER A 728 -16.68 23.21 19.41
N ALA A 729 -17.60 23.01 20.35
CA ALA A 729 -17.35 22.94 21.78
C ALA A 729 -17.34 21.50 22.33
N GLY A 730 -17.50 20.49 21.46
CA GLY A 730 -17.54 19.07 21.80
C GLY A 730 -18.91 18.54 22.22
N ASN A 731 -19.97 19.37 22.23
CA ASN A 731 -21.30 18.92 22.62
C ASN A 731 -21.86 17.99 21.56
N SER A 732 -22.19 16.78 22.00
CA SER A 732 -22.71 15.72 21.13
C SER A 732 -24.23 15.88 20.98
N HIS A 733 -24.72 16.01 19.74
CA HIS A 733 -26.13 16.23 19.42
C HIS A 733 -26.59 15.37 18.22
N TRP A 734 -27.88 15.04 18.16
CA TRP A 734 -28.47 14.34 17.03
C TRP A 734 -28.60 15.26 15.80
N SER A 735 -28.21 14.74 14.65
CA SER A 735 -28.31 15.42 13.34
C SER A 735 -28.85 14.48 12.27
N ILE A 736 -29.71 14.99 11.40
CA ILE A 736 -30.00 14.37 10.12
C ILE A 736 -28.87 14.77 9.16
N CYS A 737 -28.13 13.79 8.64
CA CYS A 737 -27.11 13.96 7.61
C CYS A 737 -27.71 13.61 6.24
N LEU A 738 -27.45 14.45 5.23
CA LEU A 738 -27.95 14.26 3.87
C LEU A 738 -26.83 13.82 2.91
N ASN A 739 -27.16 12.80 2.10
CA ASN A 739 -26.29 12.15 1.12
C ASN A 739 -26.93 12.32 -0.27
N LEU A 740 -26.64 13.45 -0.92
CA LEU A 740 -27.41 13.91 -2.07
C LEU A 740 -26.61 13.81 -3.37
N LEU A 741 -27.34 13.60 -4.47
CA LEU A 741 -26.85 13.70 -5.84
C LEU A 741 -27.32 15.03 -6.42
N SER A 742 -26.40 15.88 -6.87
CA SER A 742 -26.75 17.10 -7.62
C SER A 742 -27.07 16.72 -9.07
N PRO A 743 -28.22 17.15 -9.64
CA PRO A 743 -28.52 16.91 -11.03
C PRO A 743 -27.60 17.75 -11.94
N LEU A 744 -27.30 17.22 -13.12
CA LEU A 744 -26.74 18.02 -14.21
C LEU A 744 -27.76 19.05 -14.70
N SER A 745 -27.30 20.19 -15.22
CA SER A 745 -28.14 21.19 -15.86
C SER A 745 -28.98 20.59 -16.99
N ASP A 746 -30.28 20.94 -17.04
CA ASP A 746 -31.21 20.48 -18.09
C ASP A 746 -30.69 20.74 -19.51
N ALA A 747 -29.93 21.82 -19.71
CA ALA A 747 -29.31 22.15 -20.99
C ALA A 747 -28.23 21.13 -21.42
N ILE A 748 -27.48 20.57 -20.46
CA ILE A 748 -26.52 19.48 -20.72
C ILE A 748 -27.28 18.18 -21.01
N LEU A 749 -28.34 17.89 -20.25
CA LEU A 749 -29.14 16.68 -20.44
C LEU A 749 -29.92 16.69 -21.78
N ALA A 750 -30.28 17.87 -22.28
CA ALA A 750 -30.95 18.08 -23.57
C ALA A 750 -29.99 18.11 -24.78
N ALA A 751 -28.67 18.04 -24.57
CA ALA A 751 -27.66 18.05 -25.63
C ALA A 751 -26.88 16.73 -25.70
N PRO A 752 -26.24 16.41 -26.83
CA PRO A 752 -25.24 15.34 -26.93
C PRO A 752 -24.10 15.49 -25.92
N VAL A 753 -23.62 14.37 -25.37
CA VAL A 753 -22.53 14.35 -24.36
C VAL A 753 -21.43 13.37 -24.74
N MET A 754 -20.19 13.84 -24.66
CA MET A 754 -18.95 13.07 -24.81
C MET A 754 -18.22 13.01 -23.47
N ALA A 755 -17.95 11.82 -22.92
CA ALA A 755 -17.14 11.64 -21.72
C ALA A 755 -15.81 10.95 -22.06
N LEU A 756 -14.69 11.49 -21.59
CA LEU A 756 -13.33 11.04 -21.93
C LEU A 756 -12.59 10.62 -20.65
N ASP A 757 -12.72 9.36 -20.23
CA ASP A 757 -12.11 8.85 -18.98
C ASP A 757 -11.33 7.55 -19.28
N ALA A 758 -10.05 7.49 -18.92
CA ALA A 758 -9.20 6.33 -19.18
C ALA A 758 -9.63 5.03 -18.46
N THR A 759 -10.40 5.21 -17.38
CA THR A 759 -10.87 4.17 -16.45
C THR A 759 -12.40 4.11 -16.35
N LEU A 760 -13.11 4.79 -17.27
CA LEU A 760 -14.56 5.02 -17.28
C LEU A 760 -15.39 3.90 -16.62
N PRO A 761 -15.96 4.13 -15.42
CA PRO A 761 -16.87 3.21 -14.75
C PRO A 761 -18.34 3.58 -15.08
N PRO A 762 -19.00 2.94 -16.06
CA PRO A 762 -20.23 3.48 -16.63
C PRO A 762 -21.37 3.61 -15.61
N ASP A 763 -21.46 2.68 -14.66
CA ASP A 763 -22.53 2.62 -13.67
C ASP A 763 -22.39 3.66 -12.53
N LEU A 764 -21.21 4.27 -12.37
CA LEU A 764 -21.06 5.47 -11.50
C LEU A 764 -21.43 6.76 -12.23
N VAL A 765 -21.42 6.77 -13.58
CA VAL A 765 -21.79 7.92 -14.41
C VAL A 765 -23.28 7.92 -14.79
N ARG A 766 -23.89 6.73 -14.95
CA ARG A 766 -25.31 6.54 -15.29
C ARG A 766 -26.33 7.24 -14.37
N PRO A 767 -26.09 7.44 -13.05
CA PRO A 767 -26.96 8.26 -12.20
C PRO A 767 -27.07 9.73 -12.65
N TYR A 768 -26.05 10.26 -13.34
CA TYR A 768 -26.08 11.61 -13.93
C TYR A 768 -26.46 11.60 -15.42
N LEU A 769 -25.97 10.60 -16.16
CA LEU A 769 -26.21 10.43 -17.59
C LEU A 769 -26.93 9.09 -17.85
N PRO A 770 -28.26 9.03 -17.66
CA PRO A 770 -29.05 7.87 -18.04
C PRO A 770 -28.79 7.47 -19.50
N ARG A 771 -28.73 6.16 -19.75
CA ARG A 771 -28.42 5.54 -21.06
C ARG A 771 -27.04 5.88 -21.64
N LEU A 772 -26.04 6.19 -20.80
CA LEU A 772 -24.64 6.29 -21.24
C LEU A 772 -24.19 5.01 -21.98
N GLU A 773 -23.85 5.18 -23.26
CA GLU A 773 -23.16 4.21 -24.09
C GLU A 773 -21.67 4.19 -23.74
N ALA A 774 -21.08 3.01 -23.56
CA ALA A 774 -19.63 2.87 -23.43
C ALA A 774 -19.05 2.44 -24.79
N ALA A 775 -18.18 3.24 -25.38
CA ALA A 775 -17.45 2.88 -26.58
C ALA A 775 -16.43 1.76 -26.29
N GLU A 776 -16.11 0.95 -27.31
CA GLU A 776 -15.08 -0.09 -27.21
C GLU A 776 -13.74 0.51 -26.76
N ALA A 777 -13.23 0.04 -25.61
CA ALA A 777 -12.05 0.59 -24.96
C ALA A 777 -10.77 0.42 -25.81
N VAL A 778 -10.11 1.54 -26.13
CA VAL A 778 -8.90 1.56 -26.95
C VAL A 778 -7.67 1.38 -26.04
N ARG A 779 -7.22 0.13 -25.89
CA ARG A 779 -6.04 -0.24 -25.08
C ARG A 779 -4.77 -0.34 -25.94
N ILE A 780 -3.69 0.30 -25.50
CA ILE A 780 -2.55 0.72 -26.34
C ILE A 780 -1.23 0.15 -25.81
N LYS A 781 -0.45 -0.47 -26.71
CA LYS A 781 0.91 -0.97 -26.44
C LYS A 781 1.89 0.18 -26.26
N ALA A 782 2.72 0.10 -25.23
CA ALA A 782 3.76 1.10 -24.92
C ALA A 782 5.16 0.45 -24.92
N PRO A 783 5.73 0.10 -26.09
CA PRO A 783 6.93 -0.76 -26.21
C PRO A 783 8.23 -0.16 -25.66
N HIS A 784 8.22 1.12 -25.27
CA HIS A 784 9.36 1.84 -24.69
C HIS A 784 9.12 2.25 -23.23
N MET A 785 8.08 1.71 -22.59
CA MET A 785 7.81 1.80 -21.15
C MET A 785 7.96 0.41 -20.53
N GLN A 786 9.02 0.19 -19.75
CA GLN A 786 9.16 -1.05 -18.98
C GLN A 786 8.41 -0.90 -17.65
N VAL A 787 7.51 -1.84 -17.32
CA VAL A 787 6.67 -1.77 -16.12
C VAL A 787 7.03 -2.87 -15.14
N ARG A 788 7.41 -2.49 -13.92
CA ARG A 788 7.74 -3.41 -12.82
C ARG A 788 6.77 -3.18 -11.66
N GLN A 789 5.97 -4.17 -11.32
CA GLN A 789 5.12 -4.11 -10.12
C GLN A 789 5.77 -4.87 -8.97
N MET A 790 5.80 -4.24 -7.80
CA MET A 790 6.42 -4.83 -6.60
C MET A 790 5.35 -5.08 -5.53
N ARG A 791 5.29 -6.29 -4.99
CA ARG A 791 4.40 -6.70 -3.89
C ARG A 791 5.06 -6.38 -2.56
N GLY A 792 4.30 -5.83 -1.60
CA GLY A 792 4.87 -5.40 -0.32
C GLY A 792 3.89 -4.96 0.77
N GLY A 793 2.62 -4.70 0.45
CA GLY A 793 1.63 -4.20 1.41
C GLY A 793 1.70 -2.68 1.57
N TRP A 794 1.69 -1.95 0.45
CA TRP A 794 2.09 -0.53 0.35
C TRP A 794 1.08 0.50 0.87
N GLY A 795 0.22 0.12 1.81
CA GLY A 795 -0.75 1.03 2.42
C GLY A 795 -0.09 2.13 3.25
N LYS A 796 -0.75 3.29 3.37
CA LYS A 796 -0.29 4.46 4.16
C LYS A 796 0.17 4.10 5.58
N ARG A 797 -0.47 3.12 6.26
CA ARG A 797 -0.08 2.66 7.60
C ARG A 797 1.23 1.84 7.64
N THR A 798 1.66 1.24 6.53
CA THR A 798 2.93 0.51 6.40
C THR A 798 4.10 1.48 6.22
N LEU A 799 3.91 2.52 5.39
CA LEU A 799 4.90 3.56 5.14
C LEU A 799 5.00 4.55 6.32
N LEU A 800 3.85 4.92 6.89
CA LEU A 800 3.71 5.86 8.02
C LEU A 800 3.02 5.17 9.21
N PRO A 801 3.72 4.29 9.94
CA PRO A 801 3.22 3.71 11.18
C PRO A 801 2.88 4.81 12.19
N SER A 802 1.85 4.55 13.01
CA SER A 802 1.27 5.52 13.96
C SER A 802 0.78 6.86 13.36
N GLY A 803 0.71 6.99 12.02
CA GLY A 803 0.24 8.21 11.36
C GLY A 803 1.23 9.37 11.37
N ALA A 804 2.53 9.10 11.56
CA ALA A 804 3.57 10.13 11.54
C ALA A 804 3.52 10.98 10.25
N ARG A 805 3.69 12.30 10.37
CA ARG A 805 3.90 13.21 9.24
C ARG A 805 5.39 13.46 9.09
N ILE A 806 5.96 13.21 7.91
CA ILE A 806 7.34 13.56 7.63
C ILE A 806 7.41 15.05 7.30
N VAL A 807 8.30 15.78 7.96
CA VAL A 807 8.46 17.25 7.84
C VAL A 807 9.94 17.58 7.65
N ARG A 808 10.20 18.69 6.96
CA ARG A 808 11.53 19.30 6.84
C ARG A 808 11.53 20.70 7.47
N ASP A 809 12.69 21.12 7.96
CA ASP A 809 12.90 22.48 8.43
C ASP A 809 13.16 23.45 7.26
N ALA A 810 13.38 24.73 7.59
CA ALA A 810 13.67 25.77 6.61
C ALA A 810 15.03 25.60 5.89
N ALA A 811 15.92 24.73 6.37
CA ALA A 811 17.15 24.34 5.70
C ALA A 811 16.98 23.06 4.84
N GLY A 812 15.76 22.52 4.76
CA GLY A 812 15.44 21.31 4.00
C GLY A 812 15.85 20.01 4.71
N VAL A 813 16.27 20.05 5.97
CA VAL A 813 16.69 18.87 6.74
C VAL A 813 15.45 18.18 7.36
N LEU A 814 15.45 16.85 7.41
CA LEU A 814 14.36 16.08 8.02
C LEU A 814 14.33 16.28 9.54
N THR A 815 13.18 16.70 10.07
CA THR A 815 13.02 16.96 11.52
C THR A 815 12.72 15.70 12.34
N VAL A 816 12.45 14.57 11.67
CA VAL A 816 12.13 13.28 12.28
C VAL A 816 12.83 12.13 11.55
N SER A 817 13.25 11.11 12.30
CA SER A 817 13.79 9.87 11.73
C SER A 817 12.73 9.17 10.86
N LEU A 818 13.09 8.81 9.63
CA LEU A 818 12.18 8.10 8.73
C LEU A 818 11.81 6.71 9.29
N PRO A 819 10.54 6.28 9.18
CA PRO A 819 10.16 4.89 9.37
C PRO A 819 11.01 3.96 8.51
N ARG A 820 11.40 2.79 9.05
CA ARG A 820 12.35 1.86 8.42
C ARG A 820 12.07 1.62 6.92
N VAL A 821 10.82 1.31 6.56
CA VAL A 821 10.41 1.02 5.17
C VAL A 821 10.59 2.24 4.26
N LEU A 822 10.32 3.46 4.74
CA LEU A 822 10.57 4.69 3.96
C LEU A 822 12.06 5.02 3.86
N ALA A 823 12.87 4.67 4.85
CA ALA A 823 14.32 4.84 4.77
C ALA A 823 14.94 3.84 3.76
N GLU A 824 14.54 2.58 3.80
CA GLU A 824 14.91 1.53 2.84
C GLU A 824 14.46 1.90 1.42
N LEU A 825 13.25 2.45 1.26
CA LEU A 825 12.71 2.87 -0.03
C LEU A 825 13.34 4.18 -0.55
N ARG A 826 13.65 5.17 0.30
CA ARG A 826 14.40 6.38 -0.10
C ARG A 826 15.77 6.00 -0.67
N ASP A 827 16.46 5.09 0.00
CA ASP A 827 17.75 4.58 -0.48
C ASP A 827 17.56 3.75 -1.77
N PHE A 828 16.57 2.85 -1.85
CA PHE A 828 16.27 2.11 -3.10
C PHE A 828 16.01 3.03 -4.30
N VAL A 829 15.19 4.07 -4.15
CA VAL A 829 14.93 5.06 -5.20
C VAL A 829 16.24 5.73 -5.65
N LEU A 830 17.05 6.25 -4.73
CA LEU A 830 18.35 6.88 -5.04
C LEU A 830 19.30 5.94 -5.80
N GLY A 831 19.29 4.66 -5.43
CA GLY A 831 20.09 3.62 -6.06
C GLY A 831 19.62 3.22 -7.46
N GLN A 832 18.30 3.26 -7.73
CA GLN A 832 17.72 2.99 -9.06
C GLN A 832 17.82 4.19 -10.00
N THR A 833 17.48 5.41 -9.53
CA THR A 833 17.48 6.62 -10.37
C THR A 833 18.88 7.08 -10.72
N ARG A 834 19.85 6.85 -9.83
CA ARG A 834 21.28 7.15 -10.02
C ARG A 834 21.63 8.63 -10.27
N GLY A 835 20.65 9.53 -10.24
CA GLY A 835 20.79 10.94 -10.63
C GLY A 835 20.15 11.27 -12.00
N GLU A 836 19.68 10.27 -12.75
CA GLU A 836 18.84 10.46 -13.94
C GLU A 836 17.51 11.13 -13.53
N ARG A 837 16.99 12.06 -14.35
CA ARG A 837 15.76 12.82 -14.06
C ARG A 837 14.58 11.86 -13.84
N SER A 838 13.96 11.90 -12.67
CA SER A 838 13.02 10.89 -12.18
C SER A 838 11.91 11.50 -11.33
N LEU A 839 10.76 10.83 -11.21
CA LEU A 839 9.62 11.27 -10.40
C LEU A 839 9.21 10.22 -9.36
N VAL A 840 8.92 10.65 -8.13
CA VAL A 840 8.22 9.85 -7.12
C VAL A 840 6.84 10.46 -6.83
N VAL A 841 5.78 9.69 -7.08
CA VAL A 841 4.40 10.03 -6.71
C VAL A 841 3.99 9.22 -5.48
N THR A 842 3.57 9.86 -4.39
CA THR A 842 3.18 9.16 -3.16
C THR A 842 2.10 9.87 -2.33
N TYR A 843 1.95 9.53 -1.05
CA TYR A 843 1.11 10.28 -0.12
C TYR A 843 1.81 11.58 0.29
N GLU A 844 1.09 12.71 0.30
CA GLU A 844 1.55 14.02 0.78
C GLU A 844 2.38 13.94 2.09
N ALA A 845 1.85 13.26 3.12
CA ALA A 845 2.53 13.07 4.41
C ALA A 845 3.83 12.22 4.38
N ALA A 846 4.13 11.56 3.26
CA ALA A 846 5.36 10.80 2.99
C ALA A 846 6.24 11.47 1.91
N GLU A 847 5.74 12.45 1.15
CA GLU A 847 6.47 13.08 0.04
C GLU A 847 7.80 13.70 0.48
N ALA A 848 7.80 14.37 1.63
CA ALA A 848 9.00 14.93 2.25
C ALA A 848 10.11 13.88 2.50
N ALA A 849 9.80 12.58 2.55
CA ALA A 849 10.81 11.52 2.64
C ALA A 849 11.63 11.36 1.36
N PHE A 850 11.16 11.83 0.20
CA PHE A 850 11.85 11.72 -1.09
C PHE A 850 12.46 13.04 -1.58
N VAL A 851 11.91 14.19 -1.17
CA VAL A 851 12.45 15.54 -1.45
C VAL A 851 13.98 15.61 -1.20
N GLY A 852 14.69 16.35 -2.05
CA GLY A 852 16.14 16.51 -1.96
C GLY A 852 16.93 15.22 -2.20
N LEU A 853 16.47 14.38 -3.12
CA LEU A 853 17.27 13.30 -3.72
C LEU A 853 17.80 13.78 -5.09
N PRO A 854 19.09 13.57 -5.42
CA PRO A 854 19.64 13.96 -6.72
C PRO A 854 18.85 13.39 -7.91
N GLY A 855 18.45 14.26 -8.83
CA GLY A 855 17.67 13.91 -10.02
C GLY A 855 16.20 13.55 -9.76
N VAL A 856 15.71 13.59 -8.52
CA VAL A 856 14.35 13.14 -8.16
C VAL A 856 13.43 14.30 -7.83
N GLU A 857 12.43 14.49 -8.68
CA GLU A 857 11.26 15.31 -8.41
C GLU A 857 10.22 14.52 -7.61
N THR A 858 9.33 15.22 -6.90
CA THR A 858 8.26 14.60 -6.11
C THR A 858 6.90 15.20 -6.44
N ALA A 859 5.85 14.39 -6.26
CA ALA A 859 4.47 14.83 -6.23
C ALA A 859 3.64 13.91 -5.32
N HIS A 860 2.37 14.26 -5.11
CA HIS A 860 1.42 13.41 -4.39
C HIS A 860 0.12 13.14 -5.17
N PHE A 861 -0.55 12.04 -4.79
CA PHE A 861 -1.89 11.71 -5.28
C PHE A 861 -2.85 12.89 -5.14
N ASN A 862 -3.79 13.04 -6.09
CA ASN A 862 -4.65 14.21 -6.33
C ASN A 862 -3.94 15.50 -6.80
N ALA A 863 -2.61 15.58 -6.80
CA ALA A 863 -1.85 16.78 -7.22
C ALA A 863 -1.07 16.62 -8.55
N VAL A 864 -1.13 15.45 -9.18
CA VAL A 864 -0.46 15.16 -10.46
C VAL A 864 -1.29 15.50 -11.72
N ALA A 865 -2.58 15.78 -11.57
CA ALA A 865 -3.48 15.97 -12.70
C ALA A 865 -3.20 17.28 -13.47
N GLY A 866 -2.90 17.16 -14.77
CA GLY A 866 -2.70 18.29 -15.68
C GLY A 866 -1.27 18.76 -15.89
N LEU A 867 -0.31 18.18 -15.18
CA LEU A 867 1.12 18.46 -15.37
C LEU A 867 1.70 17.54 -16.48
N ASP A 868 2.49 18.14 -17.38
CA ASP A 868 3.15 17.48 -18.53
C ASP A 868 4.68 17.53 -18.44
N ASP A 869 5.21 18.18 -17.40
CA ASP A 869 6.64 18.47 -17.18
C ASP A 869 7.50 17.22 -16.97
N TRP A 870 6.86 16.06 -16.79
CA TRP A 870 7.47 14.74 -16.54
C TRP A 870 7.40 13.78 -17.73
N SER A 871 7.05 14.28 -18.92
CA SER A 871 6.90 13.50 -20.14
C SER A 871 8.19 12.86 -20.66
N ASP A 872 9.35 13.24 -20.10
CA ASP A 872 10.71 12.82 -20.41
C ASP A 872 11.41 12.04 -19.27
N VAL A 873 10.84 11.96 -18.05
CA VAL A 873 11.53 11.32 -16.90
C VAL A 873 11.98 9.90 -17.20
N ARG A 874 13.14 9.51 -16.70
CA ARG A 874 13.79 8.23 -16.94
C ARG A 874 13.24 7.11 -16.05
N HIS A 875 12.92 7.43 -14.80
CA HIS A 875 12.22 6.55 -13.86
C HIS A 875 11.00 7.24 -13.27
N LEU A 876 9.93 6.48 -13.07
CA LEU A 876 8.74 6.88 -12.33
C LEU A 876 8.44 5.84 -11.24
N PHE A 877 8.29 6.28 -9.99
CA PHE A 877 7.87 5.44 -8.88
C PHE A 877 6.49 5.90 -8.40
N VAL A 878 5.50 5.01 -8.42
CA VAL A 878 4.19 5.26 -7.83
C VAL A 878 4.08 4.45 -6.54
N VAL A 879 4.14 5.15 -5.41
CA VAL A 879 4.38 4.58 -4.08
C VAL A 879 3.15 4.69 -3.20
N GLY A 880 2.50 3.55 -2.98
CA GLY A 880 1.23 3.42 -2.29
C GLY A 880 0.03 3.68 -3.21
N ARG A 881 -1.13 3.85 -2.60
CA ARG A 881 -2.41 4.09 -3.29
C ARG A 881 -3.39 4.87 -2.41
N PRO A 882 -4.09 5.90 -2.90
CA PRO A 882 -5.14 6.55 -2.13
C PRO A 882 -6.31 5.57 -1.99
N ARG A 883 -6.65 5.16 -0.77
CA ARG A 883 -7.83 4.33 -0.49
C ARG A 883 -8.83 5.16 0.32
N PRO A 884 -10.09 5.29 -0.12
CA PRO A 884 -11.14 5.94 0.67
C PRO A 884 -11.41 5.14 1.96
N GLN A 885 -11.96 5.81 2.98
CA GLN A 885 -12.46 5.15 4.19
C GLN A 885 -13.77 4.41 3.87
N SER A 886 -14.02 3.26 4.49
CA SER A 886 -15.21 2.42 4.23
C SER A 886 -16.52 3.21 4.33
N ASP A 887 -16.63 4.08 5.34
CA ASP A 887 -17.80 4.95 5.54
C ASP A 887 -17.94 6.02 4.44
N HIS A 888 -16.84 6.57 3.92
CA HIS A 888 -16.91 7.48 2.77
C HIS A 888 -17.42 6.75 1.52
N VAL A 889 -16.98 5.50 1.29
CA VAL A 889 -17.50 4.67 0.19
C VAL A 889 -18.99 4.36 0.37
N ARG A 890 -19.42 4.08 1.62
CA ARG A 890 -20.84 3.88 1.99
C ARG A 890 -21.68 5.10 1.62
N LEU A 891 -21.25 6.29 2.03
CA LEU A 891 -21.95 7.56 1.78
C LEU A 891 -22.02 7.90 0.29
N ILE A 892 -20.94 7.66 -0.47
CA ILE A 892 -20.92 7.80 -1.94
C ILE A 892 -21.94 6.86 -2.58
N ALA A 893 -21.92 5.56 -2.21
CA ALA A 893 -22.83 4.57 -2.77
C ALA A 893 -24.30 4.92 -2.49
N ALA A 894 -24.62 5.28 -1.24
CA ALA A 894 -25.95 5.69 -0.80
C ALA A 894 -26.42 7.02 -1.43
N ALA A 895 -25.51 7.93 -1.80
CA ALA A 895 -25.82 9.14 -2.55
C ALA A 895 -26.07 8.85 -4.06
N LEU A 896 -25.32 7.92 -4.66
CA LEU A 896 -25.49 7.53 -6.07
C LEU A 896 -26.82 6.80 -6.31
N THR A 897 -27.09 5.72 -5.58
CA THR A 897 -28.34 4.96 -5.72
C THR A 897 -29.52 5.70 -5.09
N GLY A 898 -29.34 6.21 -3.87
CA GLY A 898 -30.41 6.66 -3.00
C GLY A 898 -30.92 5.60 -2.02
N ASP A 899 -30.36 4.39 -2.08
CA ASP A 899 -30.72 3.23 -1.27
C ASP A 899 -29.81 3.08 -0.03
N PRO A 900 -30.29 2.45 1.06
CA PRO A 900 -29.45 2.03 2.18
C PRO A 900 -28.31 1.11 1.70
N VAL A 901 -27.06 1.44 2.03
CA VAL A 901 -25.88 0.62 1.71
C VAL A 901 -25.16 0.22 2.99
N GLU A 902 -24.93 -1.08 3.16
CA GLU A 902 -24.01 -1.61 4.18
C GLU A 902 -22.66 -1.95 3.56
N VAL A 903 -21.58 -1.73 4.32
CA VAL A 903 -20.21 -2.03 3.89
C VAL A 903 -19.59 -3.05 4.83
N ALA A 904 -19.53 -4.30 4.38
CA ALA A 904 -18.82 -5.38 5.06
C ALA A 904 -17.30 -5.09 5.16
N GLU A 905 -16.61 -5.79 6.06
CA GLU A 905 -15.15 -5.69 6.14
C GLU A 905 -14.48 -6.12 4.82
N SER A 906 -13.50 -5.34 4.35
CA SER A 906 -12.78 -5.67 3.12
C SER A 906 -11.80 -6.82 3.33
N HIS A 907 -12.06 -7.96 2.70
CA HIS A 907 -11.19 -9.14 2.67
C HIS A 907 -9.93 -8.89 1.83
N ARG A 908 -9.04 -9.89 1.78
CA ARG A 908 -7.94 -9.96 0.81
C ARG A 908 -8.35 -10.95 -0.27
N GLU A 909 -8.07 -10.63 -1.54
CA GLU A 909 -8.29 -11.54 -2.65
C GLU A 909 -7.14 -11.44 -3.67
N PRO A 910 -6.77 -12.53 -4.35
CA PRO A 910 -5.85 -12.48 -5.48
C PRO A 910 -6.55 -11.91 -6.72
N ARG A 911 -5.90 -10.98 -7.41
CA ARG A 911 -6.32 -10.54 -8.76
C ARG A 911 -5.23 -10.81 -9.78
N GLY A 912 -5.64 -11.33 -10.94
CA GLY A 912 -4.76 -11.61 -12.07
C GLY A 912 -4.29 -10.33 -12.77
N VAL A 913 -2.99 -10.27 -13.06
CA VAL A 913 -2.32 -9.22 -13.84
C VAL A 913 -1.57 -9.86 -15.02
N ARG A 914 -1.49 -9.17 -16.17
CA ARG A 914 -0.87 -9.70 -17.38
C ARG A 914 0.62 -9.39 -17.41
N LEU A 915 1.44 -10.39 -17.73
CA LEU A 915 2.86 -10.21 -17.96
C LEU A 915 3.14 -9.96 -19.45
N SER A 916 4.19 -9.21 -19.79
CA SER A 916 4.55 -8.90 -21.19
C SER A 916 5.04 -10.14 -21.96
N ASN A 917 5.51 -11.17 -21.25
CA ASN A 917 5.81 -12.50 -21.80
C ASN A 917 4.58 -13.38 -22.07
N GLY A 918 3.36 -12.85 -21.88
CA GLY A 918 2.09 -13.57 -22.06
C GLY A 918 1.61 -14.35 -20.82
N GLY A 919 2.42 -14.45 -19.76
CA GLY A 919 2.04 -15.09 -18.51
C GLY A 919 1.01 -14.30 -17.70
N ILE A 920 0.51 -14.92 -16.63
CA ILE A 920 -0.39 -14.29 -15.65
C ILE A 920 0.32 -14.26 -14.30
N GLY A 921 0.50 -13.07 -13.74
CA GLY A 921 0.91 -12.87 -12.35
C GLY A 921 -0.30 -12.67 -11.44
N MET A 922 -0.11 -12.75 -10.12
CA MET A 922 -1.15 -12.45 -9.15
C MET A 922 -0.70 -11.47 -8.06
N VAL A 923 -1.59 -10.52 -7.77
CA VAL A 923 -1.42 -9.48 -6.75
C VAL A 923 -2.54 -9.62 -5.72
N GLU A 924 -2.21 -9.72 -4.44
CA GLU A 924 -3.19 -9.62 -3.36
C GLU A 924 -3.71 -8.18 -3.25
N VAL A 925 -5.00 -7.97 -3.47
CA VAL A 925 -5.67 -6.68 -3.25
C VAL A 925 -6.50 -6.70 -1.95
N ARG A 926 -7.12 -5.57 -1.60
CA ARG A 926 -8.21 -5.53 -0.60
C ARG A 926 -9.50 -5.07 -1.27
N ALA A 927 -10.44 -5.98 -1.45
CA ALA A 927 -11.71 -5.75 -2.10
C ALA A 927 -12.87 -5.66 -1.10
N TYR A 928 -14.02 -5.14 -1.51
CA TYR A 928 -15.27 -5.28 -0.78
C TYR A 928 -16.19 -6.33 -1.44
N PRO A 929 -16.97 -7.12 -0.66
CA PRO A 929 -17.92 -8.07 -1.24
C PRO A 929 -19.10 -7.44 -2.01
N ASN A 930 -19.43 -6.18 -1.75
CA ASN A 930 -20.46 -5.44 -2.47
C ASN A 930 -19.87 -4.82 -3.74
N GLU A 931 -20.43 -5.17 -4.90
CA GLU A 931 -19.89 -4.79 -6.22
C GLU A 931 -19.85 -3.28 -6.45
N LEU A 932 -20.88 -2.53 -6.03
CA LEU A 932 -20.91 -1.06 -6.17
C LEU A 932 -19.86 -0.40 -5.28
N VAL A 933 -19.75 -0.85 -4.02
CA VAL A 933 -18.74 -0.39 -3.05
C VAL A 933 -17.33 -0.68 -3.57
N GLU A 934 -17.10 -1.85 -4.19
CA GLU A 934 -15.83 -2.20 -4.81
C GLU A 934 -15.56 -1.46 -6.13
N MET A 935 -16.60 -1.13 -6.89
CA MET A 935 -16.50 -0.30 -8.10
C MET A 935 -16.08 1.13 -7.73
N ILE A 936 -16.71 1.74 -6.71
CA ILE A 936 -16.33 3.07 -6.17
C ILE A 936 -14.90 3.01 -5.61
N SER A 937 -14.59 1.99 -4.80
CA SER A 937 -13.25 1.75 -4.24
C SER A 937 -12.19 1.66 -5.35
N THR A 938 -12.48 0.92 -6.44
CA THR A 938 -11.61 0.79 -7.62
C THR A 938 -11.49 2.11 -8.39
N ALA A 939 -12.60 2.78 -8.68
CA ALA A 939 -12.64 4.02 -9.47
C ALA A 939 -11.93 5.20 -8.80
N ILE A 940 -11.77 5.17 -7.47
CA ILE A 940 -10.93 6.11 -6.72
C ILE A 940 -9.47 5.59 -6.64
N THR A 941 -9.27 4.33 -6.25
CA THR A 941 -7.94 3.78 -5.90
C THR A 941 -7.07 3.49 -7.11
N ASP A 942 -7.60 2.78 -8.11
CA ASP A 942 -6.83 2.31 -9.26
C ASP A 942 -6.67 3.42 -10.31
N ALA A 943 -7.66 4.32 -10.44
CA ALA A 943 -7.61 5.46 -11.37
C ALA A 943 -6.49 6.46 -11.01
N GLU A 944 -6.33 6.82 -9.73
CA GLU A 944 -5.23 7.68 -9.26
C GLU A 944 -3.85 7.08 -9.56
N VAL A 945 -3.68 5.76 -9.38
CA VAL A 945 -2.44 5.06 -9.73
C VAL A 945 -2.20 5.09 -11.25
N VAL A 946 -3.24 4.88 -12.06
CA VAL A 946 -3.15 4.95 -13.54
C VAL A 946 -2.87 6.38 -14.04
N GLN A 947 -3.46 7.41 -13.43
CA GLN A 947 -3.18 8.82 -13.75
C GLN A 947 -1.76 9.25 -13.36
N ALA A 948 -1.24 8.71 -12.25
CA ALA A 948 0.16 8.89 -11.84
C ALA A 948 1.12 8.22 -12.83
N ILE A 949 0.90 6.96 -13.21
CA ILE A 949 1.71 6.26 -14.24
C ILE A 949 1.66 7.03 -15.57
N GLY A 950 0.49 7.55 -15.93
CA GLY A 950 0.28 8.36 -17.13
C GLY A 950 1.13 9.64 -17.23
N ARG A 951 1.73 10.13 -16.12
CA ARG A 951 2.65 11.28 -16.13
C ARG A 951 3.91 11.01 -16.93
N ALA A 952 4.43 9.78 -16.91
CA ALA A 952 5.58 9.40 -17.72
C ALA A 952 5.31 9.43 -19.25
N ARG A 953 4.04 9.59 -19.68
CA ARG A 953 3.61 9.57 -21.09
C ARG A 953 4.11 8.34 -21.88
N GLY A 954 4.20 7.17 -21.23
CA GLY A 954 4.84 5.96 -21.75
C GLY A 954 4.45 5.49 -23.16
N ILE A 955 3.19 5.72 -23.57
CA ILE A 955 2.70 5.42 -24.93
C ILE A 955 3.42 6.25 -26.02
N ASN A 956 3.95 7.42 -25.68
CA ASN A 956 4.61 8.35 -26.58
C ASN A 956 6.14 8.33 -26.48
N ARG A 957 6.71 7.34 -25.77
CA ARG A 957 8.16 7.13 -25.62
C ARG A 957 8.75 6.43 -26.84
N THR A 958 10.06 6.57 -27.05
CA THR A 958 10.79 6.01 -28.20
C THR A 958 11.99 5.16 -27.72
N ALA A 959 12.68 4.49 -28.65
CA ALA A 959 13.91 3.77 -28.33
C ALA A 959 15.01 4.67 -27.73
N ASP A 960 15.08 5.93 -28.16
CA ASP A 960 16.05 6.92 -27.69
C ASP A 960 15.63 7.59 -26.37
N ASN A 961 14.34 7.58 -26.06
CA ASN A 961 13.77 8.06 -24.80
C ASN A 961 12.83 7.01 -24.16
N PRO A 962 13.34 5.94 -23.52
CA PRO A 962 12.54 4.95 -22.80
C PRO A 962 12.38 5.30 -21.31
N VAL A 963 11.31 4.80 -20.67
CA VAL A 963 11.02 5.00 -19.23
C VAL A 963 10.86 3.68 -18.48
N PHE A 964 11.32 3.64 -17.23
CA PHE A 964 11.03 2.58 -16.27
C PHE A 964 9.94 3.03 -15.28
N VAL A 965 8.86 2.27 -15.17
CA VAL A 965 7.76 2.53 -14.22
C VAL A 965 7.76 1.47 -13.13
N TRP A 966 7.96 1.92 -11.89
CA TRP A 966 7.90 1.10 -10.69
C TRP A 966 6.56 1.31 -9.97
N ILE A 967 5.74 0.26 -9.91
CA ILE A 967 4.43 0.28 -9.24
C ILE A 967 4.59 -0.38 -7.87
N LEU A 968 4.69 0.44 -6.83
CA LEU A 968 4.75 0.00 -5.43
C LEU A 968 3.36 0.15 -4.81
N ALA A 969 2.40 -0.59 -5.37
CA ALA A 969 1.00 -0.56 -4.98
C ALA A 969 0.34 -1.93 -5.22
N ASP A 970 -0.46 -2.41 -4.27
CA ASP A 970 -1.11 -3.73 -4.36
C ASP A 970 -2.47 -3.65 -5.10
N VAL A 971 -2.42 -3.18 -6.35
CA VAL A 971 -3.56 -2.95 -7.28
C VAL A 971 -3.44 -3.84 -8.53
N ALA A 972 -4.53 -4.02 -9.27
CA ALA A 972 -4.52 -4.71 -10.57
C ALA A 972 -4.66 -3.68 -11.71
N THR A 973 -3.53 -3.22 -12.27
CA THR A 973 -3.53 -2.20 -13.34
C THR A 973 -3.86 -2.79 -14.72
N PRO A 974 -4.34 -1.99 -15.69
CA PRO A 974 -4.59 -2.45 -17.07
C PRO A 974 -3.31 -2.61 -17.92
N LEU A 975 -2.13 -2.40 -17.35
CA LEU A 975 -0.86 -2.46 -18.07
C LEU A 975 -0.34 -3.90 -18.18
N LEU A 976 0.48 -4.15 -19.19
CA LEU A 976 1.37 -5.31 -19.21
C LEU A 976 2.54 -5.05 -18.25
N LEU A 977 2.86 -6.03 -17.40
CA LEU A 977 4.00 -5.98 -16.49
C LEU A 977 5.16 -6.79 -17.08
N ASP A 978 6.36 -6.22 -17.15
CA ASP A 978 7.54 -6.98 -17.55
C ASP A 978 8.04 -7.87 -16.41
N GLU A 979 7.95 -7.37 -15.17
CA GLU A 979 8.34 -8.09 -13.97
C GLU A 979 7.32 -7.86 -12.84
N LEU A 980 6.91 -8.95 -12.19
CA LEU A 980 6.19 -8.94 -10.92
C LEU A 980 7.14 -9.44 -9.83
N LEU A 981 7.45 -8.57 -8.87
CA LEU A 981 8.56 -8.70 -7.93
C LEU A 981 8.06 -8.66 -6.48
N ASP A 982 8.81 -9.18 -5.52
CA ASP A 982 8.52 -9.04 -4.09
C ASP A 982 9.54 -8.11 -3.41
N TRP A 983 9.03 -7.16 -2.60
CA TRP A 983 9.88 -6.23 -1.84
C TRP A 983 10.82 -6.97 -0.89
N ARG A 984 10.42 -8.13 -0.35
CA ARG A 984 11.27 -8.94 0.54
C ARG A 984 12.59 -9.35 -0.12
N ASP A 985 12.57 -9.59 -1.43
CA ASP A 985 13.73 -10.04 -2.19
C ASP A 985 14.62 -8.87 -2.64
N LEU A 986 14.07 -7.66 -2.65
CA LEU A 986 14.69 -6.42 -3.16
C LEU A 986 14.90 -5.33 -2.08
N THR A 987 14.55 -5.60 -0.81
CA THR A 987 14.77 -4.68 0.31
C THR A 987 16.29 -4.54 0.53
N PRO A 988 16.89 -3.35 0.34
CA PRO A 988 18.33 -3.20 0.41
C PRO A 988 18.83 -3.31 1.86
N SER A 989 19.83 -4.17 2.08
CA SER A 989 20.54 -4.30 3.36
C SER A 989 21.32 -3.03 3.72
N ALA A 990 21.88 -2.94 4.92
CA ALA A 990 22.65 -1.76 5.35
C ALA A 990 23.85 -1.44 4.44
N VAL A 991 24.50 -2.45 3.85
CA VAL A 991 25.62 -2.26 2.89
C VAL A 991 25.09 -1.85 1.50
N GLU A 992 23.97 -2.41 1.05
CA GLU A 992 23.33 -2.00 -0.21
C GLU A 992 22.75 -0.58 -0.12
N ARG A 993 22.21 -0.17 1.04
CA ARG A 993 21.77 1.21 1.31
C ARG A 993 22.94 2.20 1.35
N MET A 994 24.10 1.78 1.82
CA MET A 994 25.35 2.53 1.67
C MET A 994 25.73 2.66 0.18
N ALA A 995 25.62 1.57 -0.61
CA ALA A 995 25.85 1.59 -2.05
C ALA A 995 24.87 2.49 -2.84
N CYS A 996 23.59 2.52 -2.46
CA CYS A 996 22.61 3.45 -3.04
C CYS A 996 23.11 4.90 -3.01
N ARG A 997 23.70 5.28 -1.88
CA ARG A 997 24.19 6.63 -1.56
C ARG A 997 25.51 7.01 -2.26
N GLY A 998 26.08 6.13 -3.08
CA GLY A 998 27.20 6.45 -3.98
C GLY A 998 28.54 5.83 -3.60
N VAL A 999 28.81 5.60 -2.31
CA VAL A 999 30.13 5.18 -1.80
C VAL A 999 30.01 4.05 -0.80
N VAL A 1000 30.84 3.00 -0.98
CA VAL A 1000 31.00 1.86 -0.06
C VAL A 1000 32.42 1.88 0.51
N LEU A 1001 32.54 1.73 1.83
CA LEU A 1001 33.84 1.75 2.53
C LEU A 1001 34.13 0.37 3.14
N ALA A 1002 35.34 -0.17 2.92
CA ALA A 1002 35.76 -1.44 3.52
C ALA A 1002 36.08 -1.34 5.02
N SER A 1003 36.30 -0.12 5.55
CA SER A 1003 36.55 0.08 6.98
C SER A 1003 35.24 0.22 7.75
N ALA A 1004 34.97 -0.73 8.65
CA ALA A 1004 33.82 -0.71 9.54
C ALA A 1004 33.73 0.56 10.41
N THR A 1005 34.87 1.08 10.86
CA THR A 1005 34.92 2.31 11.66
C THR A 1005 34.54 3.54 10.85
N ASP A 1006 34.97 3.63 9.59
CA ASP A 1006 34.64 4.78 8.74
C ASP A 1006 33.21 4.65 8.22
N ALA A 1007 32.75 3.45 7.87
CA ALA A 1007 31.36 3.20 7.49
C ALA A 1007 30.39 3.65 8.61
N ALA A 1008 30.70 3.36 9.88
CA ALA A 1008 29.90 3.82 11.02
C ALA A 1008 30.03 5.33 11.31
N ALA A 1009 31.18 5.96 11.05
CA ALA A 1009 31.36 7.39 11.19
C ALA A 1009 30.65 8.20 10.09
N VAL A 1010 30.65 7.69 8.86
CA VAL A 1010 30.09 8.34 7.66
C VAL A 1010 28.59 8.07 7.51
N PHE A 1011 28.13 6.88 7.90
CA PHE A 1011 26.72 6.46 7.83
C PHE A 1011 26.17 5.97 9.18
N PRO A 1012 26.13 6.82 10.23
CA PRO A 1012 25.67 6.43 11.57
C PRO A 1012 24.19 6.01 11.62
N ASP A 1013 23.37 6.41 10.63
CA ASP A 1013 21.98 5.98 10.50
C ASP A 1013 21.84 4.55 9.93
N LEU A 1014 22.86 4.05 9.24
CA LEU A 1014 22.95 2.67 8.75
C LEU A 1014 23.68 1.76 9.76
N PHE A 1015 24.72 2.28 10.42
CA PHE A 1015 25.55 1.52 11.35
C PHE A 1015 25.80 2.29 12.66
N GLY A 1016 24.91 2.12 13.65
CA GLY A 1016 25.02 2.78 14.95
C GLY A 1016 26.25 2.42 15.79
N THR A 1017 27.09 1.47 15.36
CA THR A 1017 28.43 1.21 15.92
C THR A 1017 29.38 0.64 14.86
N SER A 1018 30.69 0.81 15.02
CA SER A 1018 31.70 0.14 14.18
C SER A 1018 31.55 -1.39 14.18
N LYS A 1019 31.20 -2.01 15.31
CA LYS A 1019 30.94 -3.47 15.36
C LYS A 1019 29.72 -3.88 14.54
N ALA A 1020 28.68 -3.05 14.45
CA ALA A 1020 27.53 -3.31 13.57
C ALA A 1020 27.92 -3.18 12.08
N ALA A 1021 28.80 -2.25 11.73
CA ALA A 1021 29.36 -2.14 10.38
C ALA A 1021 30.24 -3.35 10.02
N ASP A 1022 31.12 -3.81 10.91
CA ASP A 1022 31.96 -5.00 10.71
C ASP A 1022 31.12 -6.26 10.43
N HIS A 1023 30.10 -6.52 11.26
CA HIS A 1023 29.15 -7.62 11.02
C HIS A 1023 28.30 -7.43 9.75
N ALA A 1024 28.15 -6.23 9.21
CA ALA A 1024 27.45 -5.99 7.94
C ALA A 1024 28.37 -6.21 6.73
N LEU A 1025 29.58 -5.65 6.77
CA LEU A 1025 30.58 -5.74 5.69
C LEU A 1025 31.07 -7.17 5.47
N ARG A 1026 31.25 -7.96 6.54
CA ARG A 1026 31.62 -9.39 6.42
C ARG A 1026 30.54 -10.22 5.72
N ARG A 1027 29.25 -9.94 5.95
CA ARG A 1027 28.12 -10.62 5.28
C ARG A 1027 27.93 -10.22 3.83
N ALA A 1028 28.42 -9.05 3.45
CA ALA A 1028 28.48 -8.57 2.07
C ALA A 1028 29.85 -8.85 1.42
N GLU A 1029 30.67 -9.72 2.03
CA GLU A 1029 31.96 -10.24 1.53
C GLU A 1029 33.03 -9.18 1.17
N VAL A 1030 32.87 -7.95 1.68
CA VAL A 1030 33.65 -6.75 1.30
C VAL A 1030 35.15 -6.84 1.66
N SER A 1031 35.54 -7.82 2.49
CA SER A 1031 36.87 -7.94 3.09
C SER A 1031 37.86 -8.84 2.32
N GLY A 1032 37.40 -9.59 1.30
CA GLY A 1032 38.02 -10.86 0.88
C GLY A 1032 39.36 -10.84 0.12
N GLY A 1033 39.79 -9.72 -0.45
CA GLY A 1033 41.04 -9.67 -1.24
C GLY A 1033 40.84 -10.00 -2.72
N ASP A 1034 40.41 -11.23 -3.03
CA ASP A 1034 40.07 -11.70 -4.39
C ASP A 1034 38.60 -11.43 -4.77
N PHE A 1035 38.31 -11.40 -6.08
CA PHE A 1035 37.14 -10.67 -6.61
C PHE A 1035 36.15 -11.56 -7.40
N LEU A 1036 35.21 -12.20 -6.70
CA LEU A 1036 34.07 -12.94 -7.26
C LEU A 1036 32.81 -12.73 -6.40
N PRO A 1037 31.59 -12.82 -6.95
CA PRO A 1037 31.11 -12.26 -8.21
C PRO A 1037 30.13 -11.07 -7.95
N ASN A 1038 30.06 -10.53 -6.73
CA ASN A 1038 28.96 -9.69 -6.23
C ASN A 1038 29.33 -8.20 -5.99
N PRO A 1039 29.55 -7.38 -7.03
CA PRO A 1039 29.77 -5.94 -6.87
C PRO A 1039 28.44 -5.23 -6.57
N LEU A 1040 27.98 -5.32 -5.32
CA LEU A 1040 26.77 -4.63 -4.82
C LEU A 1040 25.52 -4.98 -5.66
N ARG A 1041 25.42 -6.28 -5.98
CA ARG A 1041 24.55 -6.91 -7.00
C ARG A 1041 24.43 -6.11 -8.32
N LYS A 1042 25.61 -5.78 -8.88
CA LYS A 1042 25.83 -4.93 -10.07
C LYS A 1042 25.17 -3.56 -9.96
N ILE A 1043 25.35 -2.97 -8.77
CA ILE A 1043 24.81 -1.68 -8.35
C ILE A 1043 23.30 -1.64 -8.66
N LEU A 1044 22.59 -2.53 -7.97
CA LEU A 1044 21.11 -2.63 -7.97
C LEU A 1044 20.50 -2.97 -9.35
N LEU A 1045 21.14 -3.93 -10.05
CA LEU A 1045 20.64 -4.69 -11.22
C LEU A 1045 20.83 -4.08 -12.64
N GLY A 1046 21.88 -3.28 -12.88
CA GLY A 1046 22.26 -2.86 -14.23
C GLY A 1046 23.07 -3.89 -15.03
N ALA A 1047 22.42 -4.76 -15.80
CA ALA A 1047 23.05 -5.94 -16.41
C ALA A 1047 24.02 -5.70 -17.60
N ARG A 1048 23.98 -4.54 -18.28
CA ARG A 1048 24.75 -4.29 -19.52
C ARG A 1048 26.01 -3.44 -19.34
N GLY A 1049 27.11 -4.07 -18.95
CA GLY A 1049 28.50 -3.64 -19.22
C GLY A 1049 29.07 -2.39 -18.53
N ARG A 1050 28.30 -1.30 -18.39
CA ARG A 1050 28.79 0.03 -17.95
C ARG A 1050 28.83 0.25 -16.43
N ASN A 1051 28.28 -0.68 -15.63
CA ASN A 1051 28.10 -0.55 -14.17
C ASN A 1051 29.24 -1.17 -13.34
N ARG A 1052 30.52 -0.91 -13.67
CA ARG A 1052 31.63 -1.26 -12.75
C ARG A 1052 31.86 -0.10 -11.78
N PRO A 1053 31.87 -0.33 -10.45
CA PRO A 1053 32.26 0.72 -9.50
C PRO A 1053 33.74 1.06 -9.66
N VAL A 1054 34.10 2.31 -9.31
CA VAL A 1054 35.49 2.79 -9.33
C VAL A 1054 36.11 2.51 -7.96
N GLU A 1055 37.18 1.72 -7.92
CA GLU A 1055 37.91 1.40 -6.69
C GLU A 1055 38.94 2.48 -6.35
N PHE A 1056 39.01 2.87 -5.09
CA PHE A 1056 39.96 3.86 -4.59
C PHE A 1056 40.58 3.43 -3.24
N ASN A 1057 41.81 3.87 -3.03
CA ASN A 1057 42.54 3.77 -1.76
C ASN A 1057 42.52 5.11 -1.04
N TYR A 1058 42.25 5.12 0.26
CA TYR A 1058 42.26 6.33 1.08
C TYR A 1058 42.90 6.10 2.46
N ARG A 1059 43.35 7.17 3.11
CA ARG A 1059 43.90 7.12 4.48
C ARG A 1059 43.58 8.42 5.24
N PRO A 1060 42.78 8.40 6.32
CA PRO A 1060 42.59 9.56 7.19
C PRO A 1060 43.91 10.06 7.81
N SER A 1061 44.02 11.37 8.07
CA SER A 1061 45.19 11.93 8.76
C SER A 1061 45.22 11.51 10.23
N GLY A 1062 46.32 10.89 10.68
CA GLY A 1062 46.52 10.57 12.10
C GLY A 1062 47.64 9.55 12.34
N ARG A 1063 48.22 9.58 13.55
CA ARG A 1063 49.26 8.61 13.95
C ARG A 1063 48.64 7.22 14.06
N GLY A 1064 49.20 6.24 13.34
CA GLY A 1064 48.71 4.85 13.31
C GLY A 1064 47.58 4.58 12.30
N GLN A 1065 47.17 5.57 11.49
CA GLN A 1065 46.18 5.32 10.44
C GLN A 1065 46.74 4.47 9.30
N GLN A 1066 46.01 3.42 8.91
CA GLN A 1066 46.33 2.55 7.77
C GLN A 1066 45.55 2.98 6.52
N THR A 1067 46.09 2.64 5.34
CA THR A 1067 45.39 2.79 4.05
C THR A 1067 44.26 1.78 3.93
N ARG A 1068 43.12 2.22 3.38
CA ARG A 1068 41.84 1.51 3.36
C ARG A 1068 41.26 1.56 1.94
N ARG A 1069 40.49 0.54 1.56
CA ARG A 1069 39.79 0.49 0.27
C ARG A 1069 38.36 1.03 0.37
N GLY A 1070 37.89 1.62 -0.72
CA GLY A 1070 36.50 1.99 -0.94
C GLY A 1070 36.14 1.90 -2.43
N TRP A 1071 34.84 1.93 -2.70
CA TRP A 1071 34.29 1.88 -4.05
C TRP A 1071 33.25 2.97 -4.23
N ALA A 1072 33.34 3.71 -5.33
CA ALA A 1072 32.37 4.72 -5.74
C ALA A 1072 31.54 4.23 -6.92
N ARG A 1073 30.30 4.71 -7.04
CA ARG A 1073 29.50 4.55 -8.26
C ARG A 1073 30.19 5.28 -9.44
N PRO A 1074 30.20 4.72 -10.66
CA PRO A 1074 30.96 5.28 -11.79
C PRO A 1074 30.40 6.61 -12.33
N GLU A 1075 29.26 7.07 -11.82
CA GLU A 1075 28.71 8.40 -12.05
C GLU A 1075 29.42 9.50 -11.24
N MET A 1076 30.12 9.14 -10.15
CA MET A 1076 30.80 10.09 -9.26
C MET A 1076 32.26 10.25 -9.68
N SER A 1077 32.75 11.48 -9.76
CA SER A 1077 34.18 11.72 -9.90
C SER A 1077 34.92 11.35 -8.60
N LEU A 1078 36.17 10.95 -8.74
CA LEU A 1078 37.03 10.68 -7.60
C LEU A 1078 37.35 11.93 -6.78
N GLU A 1079 37.20 13.13 -7.35
CA GLU A 1079 37.37 14.41 -6.66
C GLU A 1079 36.18 14.70 -5.73
N GLU A 1080 34.94 14.57 -6.21
CA GLU A 1080 33.73 14.67 -5.36
C GLU A 1080 33.74 13.63 -4.22
N VAL A 1081 34.14 12.39 -4.52
CA VAL A 1081 34.27 11.32 -3.50
C VAL A 1081 35.31 11.70 -2.45
N ARG A 1082 36.41 12.33 -2.85
CA ARG A 1082 37.45 12.80 -1.94
C ARG A 1082 36.96 13.94 -1.06
N GLU A 1083 36.37 14.99 -1.63
CA GLU A 1083 35.84 16.13 -0.87
C GLU A 1083 34.78 15.70 0.13
N TRP A 1084 33.86 14.83 -0.32
CA TRP A 1084 32.80 14.27 0.52
C TRP A 1084 33.36 13.41 1.67
N LEU A 1085 34.43 12.64 1.45
CA LEU A 1085 35.13 11.92 2.54
C LEU A 1085 35.90 12.86 3.47
N GLU A 1086 36.60 13.87 2.95
CA GLU A 1086 37.32 14.86 3.78
C GLU A 1086 36.35 15.66 4.67
N ALA A 1087 35.13 15.94 4.18
CA ALA A 1087 34.05 16.58 4.94
C ALA A 1087 33.42 15.68 6.03
N LYS A 1088 33.69 14.36 6.04
CA LYS A 1088 33.11 13.40 7.00
C LYS A 1088 34.14 12.76 7.94
N LEU A 1089 35.35 12.51 7.46
CA LEU A 1089 36.45 11.87 8.21
C LEU A 1089 37.57 12.85 8.57
N GLY A 1090 37.49 14.10 8.11
CA GLY A 1090 38.59 15.05 8.14
C GLY A 1090 39.62 14.78 7.03
N LYS A 1091 40.60 15.69 6.92
CA LYS A 1091 41.62 15.71 5.86
C LYS A 1091 42.26 14.32 5.62
N LEU A 1092 42.27 13.87 4.38
CA LEU A 1092 42.92 12.63 3.98
C LEU A 1092 44.42 12.85 3.75
N ALA A 1093 45.24 11.90 4.21
CA ALA A 1093 46.68 11.83 4.01
C ALA A 1093 47.09 10.99 2.79
N VAL A 1094 46.16 10.19 2.24
CA VAL A 1094 46.24 9.52 0.93
C VAL A 1094 44.83 9.48 0.36
N PHE A 1095 44.69 9.74 -0.93
CA PHE A 1095 43.52 9.39 -1.72
C PHE A 1095 43.97 9.16 -3.18
N ALA A 1096 43.68 7.99 -3.76
CA ALA A 1096 44.09 7.63 -5.13
C ALA A 1096 43.19 6.53 -5.74
N PRO A 1097 42.98 6.50 -7.07
CA PRO A 1097 42.40 5.34 -7.75
C PRO A 1097 43.27 4.09 -7.55
N ASN A 1098 42.67 2.89 -7.58
CA ASN A 1098 43.43 1.65 -7.55
C ASN A 1098 43.83 1.21 -8.98
N GLY A 1099 45.11 0.88 -9.18
CA GLY A 1099 45.68 0.53 -10.49
C GLY A 1099 47.16 0.12 -10.38
N PRO A 1100 47.74 -0.52 -11.41
CA PRO A 1100 49.13 -0.97 -11.37
C PRO A 1100 50.11 0.21 -11.31
N GLU A 1101 51.13 0.11 -10.47
CA GLU A 1101 52.13 1.18 -10.31
C GLU A 1101 52.95 1.40 -11.59
N PRO A 1102 53.16 2.66 -12.02
CA PRO A 1102 54.17 2.95 -13.03
C PRO A 1102 55.57 2.72 -12.44
N HIS A 1103 56.28 1.72 -12.94
CA HIS A 1103 57.58 1.29 -12.43
C HIS A 1103 58.56 2.46 -12.23
N SER A 1104 58.96 2.67 -10.97
CA SER A 1104 60.05 3.58 -10.59
C SER A 1104 61.29 2.75 -10.22
N PRO A 1105 62.51 3.23 -10.50
CA PRO A 1105 63.71 2.38 -10.54
C PRO A 1105 64.20 1.93 -9.17
N THR A 1106 64.62 0.66 -9.09
CA THR A 1106 65.13 0.00 -7.89
C THR A 1106 66.42 0.66 -7.36
N PRO A 1107 66.56 0.93 -6.05
CA PRO A 1107 67.82 1.38 -5.45
C PRO A 1107 68.92 0.32 -5.56
N ALA A 1108 70.15 0.74 -5.86
CA ALA A 1108 71.30 -0.17 -5.96
C ALA A 1108 71.72 -0.76 -4.60
N SER A 1109 71.91 -2.07 -4.55
CA SER A 1109 72.52 -2.78 -3.42
C SER A 1109 74.06 -2.69 -3.46
N LYS A 1110 74.69 -2.75 -2.28
CA LYS A 1110 76.16 -2.87 -2.16
C LYS A 1110 76.64 -4.32 -2.39
N PRO A 1111 77.88 -4.52 -2.84
CA PRO A 1111 78.35 -5.80 -3.35
C PRO A 1111 78.71 -6.82 -2.25
N PRO A 1112 78.60 -8.13 -2.53
CA PRO A 1112 79.21 -9.19 -1.72
C PRO A 1112 80.74 -9.27 -1.96
N ALA A 1113 81.44 -9.96 -1.05
CA ALA A 1113 82.88 -10.22 -1.17
C ALA A 1113 83.18 -11.35 -2.18
N ALA A 1114 84.44 -11.41 -2.64
CA ALA A 1114 84.89 -12.33 -3.67
C ALA A 1114 85.00 -13.79 -3.21
N LEU A 1115 84.75 -14.71 -4.14
CA LEU A 1115 85.21 -16.09 -4.11
C LEU A 1115 85.48 -16.53 -5.55
N GLU A 1116 86.71 -16.93 -5.84
CA GLU A 1116 87.12 -17.46 -7.14
C GLU A 1116 86.74 -18.94 -7.26
N ILE A 1117 86.44 -19.39 -8.49
CA ILE A 1117 86.66 -20.77 -8.97
C ILE A 1117 86.68 -20.73 -10.51
N CYS A 1118 87.53 -21.55 -11.12
CA CYS A 1118 87.86 -21.47 -12.55
C CYS A 1118 87.08 -22.48 -13.41
N ALA A 1119 86.58 -21.98 -14.55
CA ALA A 1119 86.64 -22.55 -15.90
C ALA A 1119 86.10 -23.97 -16.25
N SER A 1120 85.59 -24.05 -17.49
CA SER A 1120 85.41 -25.24 -18.38
C SER A 1120 84.22 -26.17 -18.14
N GLY A 1121 83.69 -26.74 -19.23
CA GLY A 1121 82.65 -27.77 -19.26
C GLY A 1121 81.58 -27.57 -20.34
N ASP A 1122 81.68 -28.27 -21.47
CA ASP A 1122 80.65 -28.31 -22.52
C ASP A 1122 79.51 -29.29 -22.20
N GLY A 1123 78.34 -29.12 -22.84
CA GLY A 1123 77.24 -30.11 -22.81
C GLY A 1123 75.92 -29.60 -23.38
N ALA A 1124 75.23 -30.40 -24.21
CA ALA A 1124 74.00 -30.00 -24.91
C ALA A 1124 72.95 -31.12 -25.05
N ALA A 1125 71.67 -30.73 -25.00
CA ALA A 1125 70.45 -31.41 -25.49
C ALA A 1125 69.33 -30.33 -25.53
N GLU A 1126 68.69 -30.02 -26.66
CA GLU A 1126 67.48 -30.67 -27.26
C GLU A 1126 66.24 -30.63 -26.31
N VAL A 1127 65.01 -30.31 -26.76
CA VAL A 1127 64.28 -30.81 -27.95
C VAL A 1127 63.33 -29.77 -28.62
N SER A 1128 63.24 -29.82 -29.96
CA SER A 1128 62.13 -29.53 -30.94
C SER A 1128 60.68 -29.33 -30.40
N TRP A 1129 59.66 -28.71 -31.03
CA TRP A 1129 59.30 -27.87 -32.23
C TRP A 1129 57.74 -27.64 -32.12
N PRO A 1130 56.95 -27.03 -33.06
CA PRO A 1130 57.14 -25.98 -34.09
C PRO A 1130 56.38 -24.68 -33.69
N VAL A 1131 56.24 -23.55 -34.42
CA VAL A 1131 56.51 -23.07 -35.80
C VAL A 1131 55.42 -23.24 -36.88
N SER A 1132 54.49 -22.28 -36.95
CA SER A 1132 53.99 -21.57 -38.18
C SER A 1132 53.15 -20.34 -37.74
N LEU A 1133 53.22 -19.12 -38.32
CA LEU A 1133 53.23 -18.62 -39.71
C LEU A 1133 51.87 -18.79 -40.42
N ALA A 1134 51.23 -17.79 -41.03
CA ALA A 1134 51.52 -16.34 -41.16
C ALA A 1134 50.15 -15.58 -41.42
N LEU A 1135 50.00 -14.34 -41.95
CA LEU A 1135 50.84 -13.44 -42.76
C LEU A 1135 50.23 -12.00 -42.76
N SER A 1136 51.03 -10.99 -43.13
CA SER A 1136 50.67 -9.67 -43.71
C SER A 1136 49.85 -8.64 -42.90
N ASP A 1137 50.11 -7.33 -42.98
CA ASP A 1137 51.33 -6.63 -43.42
C ASP A 1137 51.41 -5.21 -42.83
N ALA A 1138 52.58 -4.58 -42.90
CA ALA A 1138 52.83 -3.22 -42.39
C ALA A 1138 52.72 -2.14 -43.50
N PHE A 1139 52.64 -0.86 -43.11
CA PHE A 1139 53.61 0.18 -43.52
C PHE A 1139 53.36 1.57 -42.85
N ILE A 1140 54.46 2.31 -42.59
CA ILE A 1140 54.62 3.78 -42.38
C ILE A 1140 53.67 4.49 -41.36
N ALA A 1141 54.05 5.15 -40.25
CA ALA A 1141 55.28 5.75 -39.67
C ALA A 1141 55.46 7.29 -39.82
N ILE A 1142 56.07 7.90 -38.77
CA ILE A 1142 56.59 9.30 -38.64
C ILE A 1142 55.52 10.42 -38.45
N ARG A 1143 55.70 11.51 -37.66
CA ARG A 1143 56.43 11.83 -36.40
C ARG A 1143 56.08 13.29 -35.96
N LEU A 1144 56.44 13.67 -34.73
CA LEU A 1144 56.51 15.04 -34.14
C LEU A 1144 55.17 15.68 -33.66
N ASN A 1145 55.02 16.48 -32.58
CA ASN A 1145 55.75 16.80 -31.31
C ASN A 1145 55.95 18.32 -31.05
N LYS A 1146 55.27 18.88 -30.03
CA LYS A 1146 55.53 20.13 -29.25
C LYS A 1146 55.67 21.49 -29.99
N GLY A 1147 55.10 22.57 -29.41
CA GLY A 1147 55.78 23.89 -29.40
C GLY A 1147 54.93 25.17 -29.41
N ALA A 1148 54.78 25.79 -28.24
CA ALA A 1148 54.78 27.23 -27.91
C ALA A 1148 54.49 28.36 -28.97
N ILE A 1149 53.55 29.25 -28.57
CA ILE A 1149 53.61 30.75 -28.54
C ILE A 1149 54.26 31.51 -29.75
N LEU A 1150 53.49 32.35 -30.47
CA LEU A 1150 53.63 33.83 -30.52
C LEU A 1150 52.58 34.60 -31.37
N LEU A 1151 52.15 35.75 -30.84
CA LEU A 1151 51.75 37.06 -31.42
C LEU A 1151 51.00 37.24 -32.78
N GLN A 1152 49.97 38.12 -32.70
CA GLN A 1152 49.60 39.21 -33.65
C GLN A 1152 49.09 38.89 -35.07
N ALA A 1153 48.36 39.78 -35.77
CA ALA A 1153 47.36 40.82 -35.39
C ALA A 1153 46.74 41.45 -36.65
N LEU A 1154 45.51 42.01 -36.54
CA LEU A 1154 44.80 42.82 -37.56
C LEU A 1154 44.39 42.02 -38.84
N GLN A 1155 43.36 42.38 -39.62
CA GLN A 1155 42.49 43.57 -39.64
C GLN A 1155 40.99 43.16 -39.49
N ALA A 1156 40.10 44.14 -39.30
CA ALA A 1156 38.66 43.93 -39.07
C ALA A 1156 37.79 45.01 -39.81
N PRO A 1157 36.50 45.26 -39.47
CA PRO A 1157 35.33 45.01 -40.32
C PRO A 1157 34.73 46.29 -40.93
N PRO A 1158 33.57 46.21 -41.61
CA PRO A 1158 32.26 46.46 -40.97
C PRO A 1158 31.17 45.45 -41.47
N GLU A 1159 29.89 45.37 -41.05
CA GLU A 1159 29.02 45.94 -39.98
C GLU A 1159 27.75 45.02 -39.87
N ALA A 1160 26.77 45.14 -38.97
CA ALA A 1160 26.54 46.01 -37.80
C ALA A 1160 25.84 45.22 -36.67
N ALA A 1161 25.98 45.70 -35.42
CA ALA A 1161 25.22 45.27 -34.23
C ALA A 1161 24.23 46.42 -33.86
N PRO A 1162 23.90 46.77 -32.60
CA PRO A 1162 23.90 46.08 -31.28
C PRO A 1162 22.48 46.08 -30.63
N LEU A 1163 22.17 45.64 -29.41
CA LEU A 1163 22.51 45.98 -27.99
C LEU A 1163 22.09 44.75 -27.11
N TRP A 1164 22.15 44.60 -25.78
CA TRP A 1164 22.74 45.20 -24.54
C TRP A 1164 22.55 44.11 -23.43
N GLN A 1165 23.25 43.98 -22.31
CA GLN A 1165 24.60 44.36 -21.84
C GLN A 1165 24.96 43.45 -20.63
N ALA A 1166 26.22 43.48 -20.15
CA ALA A 1166 26.70 42.79 -18.94
C ALA A 1166 27.78 43.69 -18.23
N ILE A 1167 28.51 43.36 -17.16
CA ILE A 1167 29.03 42.07 -16.66
C ILE A 1167 28.77 41.88 -15.12
N PRO A 1168 29.64 41.41 -14.16
CA PRO A 1168 29.13 40.63 -13.00
C PRO A 1168 29.47 41.30 -11.61
N PRO A 1169 29.90 40.66 -10.47
CA PRO A 1169 29.57 41.13 -9.11
C PRO A 1169 30.71 41.83 -8.33
N THR A 1170 30.36 42.49 -7.21
CA THR A 1170 31.31 42.80 -6.12
C THR A 1170 30.68 42.79 -4.72
N ALA A 1171 31.53 42.53 -3.73
CA ALA A 1171 31.20 42.32 -2.32
C ALA A 1171 30.55 43.51 -1.59
N LEU A 1172 29.88 43.23 -0.45
CA LEU A 1172 30.32 43.66 0.89
C LEU A 1172 29.49 43.04 2.03
N GLN A 1173 30.19 42.51 3.05
CA GLN A 1173 29.72 42.38 4.44
C GLN A 1173 29.94 43.74 5.17
N PRO A 1174 29.31 44.06 6.33
CA PRO A 1174 29.11 43.14 7.46
C PRO A 1174 27.82 43.31 8.31
N ASN A 1175 27.73 42.44 9.32
CA ASN A 1175 27.00 42.51 10.61
C ASN A 1175 26.11 43.73 10.91
N LEU A 1176 24.92 43.43 11.42
CA LEU A 1176 24.42 44.03 12.66
C LEU A 1176 23.60 42.99 13.46
N THR A 1177 23.70 43.05 14.80
CA THR A 1177 23.14 42.04 15.72
C THR A 1177 22.10 42.66 16.65
N GLU A 1178 21.27 41.79 17.25
CA GLU A 1178 20.63 41.92 18.57
C GLU A 1178 19.38 42.82 18.83
N LEU A 1179 18.43 42.18 19.55
CA LEU A 1179 17.65 42.67 20.70
C LEU A 1179 16.61 43.82 20.59
N ALA A 1180 15.35 43.42 20.35
CA ALA A 1180 14.20 43.64 21.27
C ALA A 1180 13.12 42.59 20.94
N ARG A 1181 12.45 41.81 21.81
CA ARG A 1181 11.89 41.90 23.18
C ARG A 1181 10.57 42.69 23.33
N GLN A 1182 9.53 41.91 23.71
CA GLN A 1182 8.27 42.28 24.39
C GLN A 1182 7.13 42.88 23.53
N GLY A 1183 5.88 42.57 23.93
CA GLY A 1183 4.64 42.88 23.22
C GLY A 1183 4.12 41.74 22.32
N GLY A 1184 3.02 41.05 22.61
CA GLY A 1184 2.29 40.97 23.89
C GLY A 1184 0.81 41.39 23.87
N GLY A 1185 -0.04 40.71 23.11
CA GLY A 1185 -1.49 40.59 23.42
C GLY A 1185 -2.49 41.34 22.52
N ALA A 1186 -3.74 40.87 22.62
CA ALA A 1186 -5.01 41.42 22.11
C ALA A 1186 -5.31 41.37 20.58
N ASP A 1187 -6.31 40.53 20.26
CA ASP A 1187 -7.47 40.74 19.39
C ASP A 1187 -7.28 41.14 17.90
N GLY A 1188 -7.76 40.25 17.00
CA GLY A 1188 -7.78 40.39 15.54
C GLY A 1188 -8.20 39.10 14.86
#